data_AF-A0AAX4HSV9-F1
#
_entry.id   AF-A0AAX4HSV9-F1
#
_cell.length_a   1.000
_cell.length_b   1.000
_cell.length_c   1.000
_cell.angle_alpha   90.00
_cell.angle_beta   90.00
_cell.angle_gamma   90.00
#
_symmetry.space_group_name_H-M   'P 1'
#
loop_
_entity.id
_entity.type
_entity.pdbx_description
1 polymer ?
#
loop_
_entity_poly.entity_id
_entity_poly.type
_entity_poly.pdbx_seq_one_letter_code
_entity_poly.pdbx_strand_id
1 'polypeptide(L)'
;MKKNNLFYLSFILVFASCTKTKTPESLLSRWDKNIQRDSVLERKLASGGQNGQCMKDIFSVETLKAEIRELEKQYAGAQRVNGSWKHLDLSQLPVPQANFLKEFGSKIGDVANPDAIDYSMCEDVPCIYNQIYGRPNRVAGYVHYLWYLKFGHMLAADNHMPEEDMPGTSTYSTYVKPVPGIYEGKAIPLDKWLYNDDELYGWWRLSHMLKSPHTTLNKLKEIQRIPRGEKFSKYPGSCGLASSIGWIFLTDGCLWFNQGKSDRGWFYTAITHELTHQVDFQEGRGTAKFYRSHRPDYMAFTGMTLNEFVDPSGALVQKWEISPTAKYVSAYAKTNPQENFADTIAHFRTEGDKSRSSLATDHFDFVSDNYYQKRAFDVDVLIQGWLTQYNAETGNQIFKAVVECHQKPGNVRSTYFKKSDFTSNVVPSVLNCIGTHAEEITANLKAKISVSDPDGCNTFTENPGRVKWEPNVKEYLIKAFDKYLSEVQNDKEYLARIQSFYNEISNKEIAREAFLQCYGESSEEACYTSEINKRAYEKASTLRVPPEKTQELADMYSSAHSFANIQQETIKAYQVIVASNRDMIDREANDVWESCKLIKHDDVETPTGKYFQPKNGYLVSSFYNCLNSQIPESFKIVTRGITVDGMSVQHPKEEVILISEIKPVLLGIIQGLYEKDRDQEFNSAIDYMSRDNGTIRTRVLANFSWVRSTNQIVADCKKMAYELISFETIYHLKKDLFSNFLDQNVCQNITSTPQYSNWVKTSQAAFEQRVTPVIDGKLEQEARTMAQACLQKYPMRNMLVKLVNKYLGEKCIKDSDAWDKLEYDVLKATVNDPTVKKNQISIETIQNHLSRKRYELQDQMVREYFGK
;
A
#
# COMPACT_ATOMS: atom_id res chain seq x y z
N MET A 1 23.83 37.38 57.57
CA MET A 1 22.41 37.79 57.51
C MET A 1 21.66 36.82 56.63
N LYS A 2 20.86 35.93 57.22
CA LYS A 2 19.96 34.98 56.54
C LYS A 2 18.54 35.52 56.64
N LYS A 3 17.83 35.70 55.52
CA LYS A 3 16.37 35.55 55.37
C LYS A 3 15.95 35.93 53.95
N ASN A 4 14.86 35.29 53.49
CA ASN A 4 14.03 35.60 52.32
C ASN A 4 14.45 35.02 50.97
N ASN A 5 14.22 33.72 50.75
CA ASN A 5 13.91 33.20 49.41
C ASN A 5 12.97 31.98 49.38
N LEU A 6 12.46 31.51 50.52
CA LEU A 6 11.55 30.34 50.53
C LEU A 6 10.05 30.69 50.38
N PHE A 7 9.65 31.96 50.53
CA PHE A 7 8.23 32.34 50.50
C PHE A 7 7.69 32.63 49.09
N TYR A 8 8.56 32.88 48.10
CA TYR A 8 8.14 33.16 46.72
C TYR A 8 7.91 31.90 45.88
N LEU A 9 8.53 30.76 46.23
CA LEU A 9 8.28 29.49 45.53
C LEU A 9 6.93 28.84 45.92
N SER A 10 6.47 29.04 47.15
CA SER A 10 5.19 28.49 47.61
C SER A 10 3.96 29.22 47.05
N PHE A 11 4.11 30.49 46.64
CA PHE A 11 3.00 31.25 46.05
C PHE A 11 2.81 30.96 44.55
N ILE A 12 3.85 30.53 43.83
CA ILE A 12 3.75 30.18 42.39
C ILE A 12 3.18 28.76 42.20
N LEU A 13 3.38 27.85 43.16
CA LEU A 13 2.85 26.48 43.08
C LEU A 13 1.38 26.31 43.51
N VAL A 14 0.78 27.32 44.17
CA VAL A 14 -0.64 27.27 44.59
C VAL A 14 -1.60 27.92 43.58
N PHE A 15 -1.10 28.75 42.65
CA PHE A 15 -1.93 29.35 41.59
C PHE A 15 -1.92 28.59 40.24
N ALA A 16 -1.10 27.54 40.10
CA ALA A 16 -1.08 26.69 38.89
C ALA A 16 -2.13 25.56 38.89
N SER A 17 -2.89 25.40 39.99
CA SER A 17 -3.80 24.27 40.18
C SER A 17 -5.25 24.71 40.39
N CYS A 18 -5.77 25.64 39.58
CA CYS A 18 -7.23 25.88 39.49
C CYS A 18 -7.69 26.69 38.26
N THR A 19 -7.00 26.62 37.12
CA THR A 19 -7.65 26.92 35.84
C THR A 19 -7.97 25.61 35.16
N LYS A 20 -9.24 25.18 35.20
CA LYS A 20 -9.78 24.22 34.23
C LYS A 20 -9.62 24.85 32.85
N THR A 21 -8.43 24.74 32.25
CA THR A 21 -8.25 24.94 30.82
C THR A 21 -9.16 23.91 30.17
N LYS A 22 -10.31 24.38 29.66
CA LYS A 22 -11.19 23.55 28.84
C LYS A 22 -10.30 22.92 27.77
N THR A 23 -10.23 21.60 27.74
CA THR A 23 -9.64 20.86 26.63
C THR A 23 -10.26 21.42 25.35
N PRO A 24 -9.44 21.84 24.35
CA PRO A 24 -9.99 22.31 23.09
C PRO A 24 -10.92 21.24 22.52
N GLU A 25 -12.07 21.65 22.00
CA GLU A 25 -13.02 20.74 21.35
C GLU A 25 -12.33 20.10 20.14
N SER A 26 -12.35 18.75 20.05
CA SER A 26 -11.74 18.04 18.93
C SER A 26 -12.59 18.16 17.67
N LEU A 27 -11.96 18.13 16.48
CA LEU A 27 -12.70 18.08 15.21
C LEU A 27 -13.63 16.87 15.17
N LEU A 28 -13.16 15.73 15.69
CA LEU A 28 -13.95 14.50 15.79
C LEU A 28 -15.27 14.71 16.56
N SER A 29 -15.21 15.33 17.74
CA SER A 29 -16.40 15.57 18.56
C SER A 29 -17.45 16.45 17.85
N ARG A 30 -17.01 17.35 16.97
CA ARG A 30 -17.90 18.19 16.16
C ARG A 30 -18.42 17.46 14.93
N TRP A 31 -17.57 16.70 14.25
CA TRP A 31 -17.94 15.81 13.16
C TRP A 31 -19.05 14.84 13.59
N ASP A 32 -18.93 14.27 14.79
CA ASP A 32 -19.97 13.41 15.36
C ASP A 32 -21.26 14.14 15.69
N LYS A 33 -21.21 15.40 16.16
CA LYS A 33 -22.42 16.21 16.40
C LYS A 33 -23.20 16.46 15.10
N ASN A 34 -22.50 16.54 13.97
CA ASN A 34 -23.13 16.63 12.65
C ASN A 34 -23.70 15.30 12.19
N ILE A 35 -22.98 14.20 12.41
CA ILE A 35 -23.49 12.86 12.10
C ILE A 35 -24.71 12.54 12.99
N GLN A 36 -24.66 12.81 14.29
CA GLN A 36 -25.72 12.52 15.26
C GLN A 36 -26.97 13.39 15.08
N ARG A 37 -26.85 14.62 14.57
CA ARG A 37 -28.03 15.44 14.22
C ARG A 37 -28.86 14.83 13.08
N ASP A 38 -28.24 14.00 12.23
CA ASP A 38 -28.88 13.37 11.08
C ASP A 38 -28.86 11.82 11.13
N SER A 39 -28.37 11.20 12.20
CA SER A 39 -28.37 9.74 12.40
C SER A 39 -29.57 9.29 13.23
N VAL A 40 -30.75 9.30 12.61
CA VAL A 40 -31.84 8.44 13.07
C VAL A 40 -32.27 7.55 11.93
N LEU A 41 -31.53 6.45 11.78
CA LEU A 41 -32.10 5.18 11.37
C LEU A 41 -31.40 4.06 12.17
N GLU A 42 -31.37 4.21 13.50
CA GLU A 42 -31.63 3.02 14.31
C GLU A 42 -33.05 2.58 13.92
N ARG A 43 -33.16 1.68 12.95
CA ARG A 43 -34.42 1.00 12.69
C ARG A 43 -34.73 0.25 13.97
N LYS A 44 -35.65 0.80 14.77
CA LYS A 44 -36.43 -0.01 15.70
C LYS A 44 -37.00 -1.13 14.84
N LEU A 45 -36.52 -2.35 15.02
CA LEU A 45 -37.25 -3.54 14.60
C LEU A 45 -38.68 -3.32 15.09
N ALA A 46 -39.65 -3.35 14.18
CA ALA A 46 -41.04 -3.26 14.58
C ALA A 46 -41.25 -4.35 15.64
N SER A 47 -41.81 -3.98 16.79
CA SER A 47 -42.01 -4.85 17.95
C SER A 47 -43.09 -5.92 17.71
N GLY A 48 -43.20 -6.43 16.48
CA GLY A 48 -44.16 -7.43 16.04
C GLY A 48 -43.55 -8.36 15.01
N GLY A 49 -43.06 -9.51 15.47
CA GLY A 49 -43.33 -10.78 14.78
C GLY A 49 -42.53 -11.18 13.54
N GLN A 50 -41.31 -10.68 13.31
CA GLN A 50 -40.46 -11.21 12.22
C GLN A 50 -39.28 -12.05 12.73
N ASN A 51 -39.62 -13.15 13.40
CA ASN A 51 -38.68 -14.24 13.64
C ASN A 51 -38.30 -14.86 12.29
N GLY A 52 -37.07 -14.64 11.81
CA GLY A 52 -36.51 -15.33 10.65
C GLY A 52 -36.11 -14.47 9.45
N GLN A 53 -36.08 -13.13 9.57
CA GLN A 53 -35.52 -12.29 8.50
C GLN A 53 -34.01 -12.41 8.39
N CYS A 54 -33.52 -12.56 7.17
CA CYS A 54 -32.12 -12.59 6.80
C CYS A 54 -31.67 -11.30 6.12
N MET A 55 -30.35 -11.14 6.03
CA MET A 55 -29.72 -10.06 5.27
C MET A 55 -30.30 -9.91 3.84
N LYS A 56 -30.66 -11.02 3.18
CA LYS A 56 -31.37 -11.01 1.88
C LYS A 56 -32.70 -10.26 1.92
N ASP A 57 -33.45 -10.35 3.01
CA ASP A 57 -34.79 -9.77 3.12
C ASP A 57 -34.75 -8.25 3.21
N ILE A 58 -33.59 -7.67 3.56
CA ILE A 58 -33.36 -6.23 3.57
C ILE A 58 -32.63 -5.72 2.33
N PHE A 59 -32.26 -6.61 1.40
CA PHE A 59 -31.60 -6.24 0.14
C PHE A 59 -32.62 -5.57 -0.80
N SER A 60 -32.76 -4.25 -0.65
CA SER A 60 -33.63 -3.41 -1.47
C SER A 60 -32.93 -2.12 -1.89
N VAL A 61 -33.50 -1.44 -2.88
CA VAL A 61 -33.03 -0.13 -3.34
C VAL A 61 -33.00 0.89 -2.20
N GLU A 62 -33.99 0.87 -1.29
CA GLU A 62 -34.08 1.77 -0.15
C GLU A 62 -32.92 1.55 0.83
N THR A 63 -32.60 0.29 1.14
CA THR A 63 -31.46 -0.05 2.00
C THR A 63 -30.14 0.37 1.35
N LEU A 64 -29.96 0.08 0.06
CA LEU A 64 -28.74 0.46 -0.66
C LEU A 64 -28.57 1.98 -0.76
N LYS A 65 -29.64 2.73 -1.03
CA LYS A 65 -29.65 4.20 -1.02
C LYS A 65 -29.25 4.76 0.34
N ALA A 66 -29.78 4.18 1.42
CA ALA A 66 -29.45 4.62 2.77
C ALA A 66 -27.96 4.40 3.09
N GLU A 67 -27.41 3.24 2.74
CA GLU A 67 -25.97 2.97 2.89
C GLU A 67 -25.12 3.92 2.05
N ILE A 68 -25.47 4.13 0.77
CA ILE A 68 -24.74 5.04 -0.13
C ILE A 68 -24.73 6.46 0.44
N ARG A 69 -25.88 6.98 0.87
CA ARG A 69 -25.95 8.34 1.44
C ARG A 69 -25.04 8.47 2.66
N GLU A 70 -24.98 7.46 3.52
CA GLU A 70 -24.13 7.49 4.71
C GLU A 70 -22.63 7.43 4.35
N LEU A 71 -22.27 6.68 3.30
CA LEU A 71 -20.90 6.68 2.77
C LEU A 71 -20.56 8.00 2.08
N GLU A 72 -21.45 8.58 1.28
CA GLU A 72 -21.21 9.85 0.59
C GLU A 72 -21.03 11.03 1.57
N LYS A 73 -21.70 11.01 2.72
CA LYS A 73 -21.48 12.00 3.80
C LYS A 73 -20.01 12.07 4.23
N GLN A 74 -19.29 10.94 4.15
CA GLN A 74 -17.86 10.87 4.46
C GLN A 74 -17.00 11.69 3.49
N TYR A 75 -17.58 12.20 2.40
CA TYR A 75 -16.92 13.01 1.38
C TYR A 75 -17.53 14.42 1.24
N ALA A 76 -18.46 14.81 2.13
CA ALA A 76 -19.22 16.07 2.01
C ALA A 76 -18.36 17.35 2.10
N GLY A 77 -17.11 17.25 2.59
CA GLY A 77 -16.14 18.35 2.64
C GLY A 77 -15.20 18.46 1.44
N ALA A 78 -15.26 17.53 0.48
CA ALA A 78 -14.30 17.48 -0.62
C ALA A 78 -14.55 18.56 -1.68
N GLN A 79 -13.49 18.96 -2.38
CA GLN A 79 -13.61 19.98 -3.42
C GLN A 79 -14.39 19.41 -4.59
N ARG A 80 -15.23 20.24 -5.19
CA ARG A 80 -15.98 19.85 -6.39
C ARG A 80 -15.04 19.47 -7.53
N VAL A 81 -15.36 18.37 -8.20
CA VAL A 81 -14.62 17.89 -9.38
C VAL A 81 -15.14 18.63 -10.60
N ASN A 82 -14.27 19.33 -11.32
CA ASN A 82 -14.66 20.05 -12.53
C ASN A 82 -14.66 19.13 -13.77
N GLY A 83 -15.50 19.47 -14.75
CA GLY A 83 -15.60 18.78 -16.03
C GLY A 83 -17.01 18.24 -16.29
N SER A 84 -17.17 17.48 -17.35
CA SER A 84 -18.43 16.84 -17.70
C SER A 84 -18.21 15.41 -18.15
N TRP A 85 -19.16 14.54 -17.84
CA TRP A 85 -19.25 13.20 -18.43
C TRP A 85 -20.58 13.07 -19.17
N LYS A 86 -20.52 12.95 -20.50
CA LYS A 86 -21.70 13.10 -21.38
C LYS A 86 -22.44 14.41 -21.05
N HIS A 87 -23.69 14.35 -20.61
CA HIS A 87 -24.52 15.50 -20.21
C HIS A 87 -24.40 15.88 -18.72
N LEU A 88 -23.72 15.08 -17.90
CA LEU A 88 -23.56 15.33 -16.47
C LEU A 88 -22.43 16.32 -16.20
N ASP A 89 -22.73 17.40 -15.49
CA ASP A 89 -21.74 18.31 -14.91
C ASP A 89 -21.18 17.68 -13.62
N LEU A 90 -19.89 17.32 -13.66
CA LEU A 90 -19.21 16.66 -12.54
C LEU A 90 -19.17 17.54 -11.29
N SER A 91 -19.27 18.86 -11.44
CA SER A 91 -19.24 19.81 -10.32
C SER A 91 -20.56 19.87 -9.53
N GLN A 92 -21.63 19.28 -10.06
CA GLN A 92 -22.94 19.18 -9.41
C GLN A 92 -23.20 17.81 -8.77
N LEU A 93 -22.37 16.81 -9.05
CA LEU A 93 -22.48 15.49 -8.47
C LEU A 93 -21.81 15.43 -7.09
N PRO A 94 -22.20 14.48 -6.20
CA PRO A 94 -21.39 14.14 -5.04
C PRO A 94 -19.97 13.80 -5.48
N VAL A 95 -18.96 14.31 -4.77
CA VAL A 95 -17.54 14.14 -5.12
C VAL A 95 -17.14 12.69 -5.46
N PRO A 96 -17.52 11.66 -4.67
CA PRO A 96 -17.19 10.29 -5.04
C PRO A 96 -17.81 9.84 -6.36
N GLN A 97 -19.04 10.28 -6.70
CA GLN A 97 -19.64 9.99 -8.01
C GLN A 97 -18.88 10.67 -9.14
N ALA A 98 -18.47 11.91 -8.92
CA ALA A 98 -17.73 12.68 -9.92
C ALA A 98 -16.33 12.07 -10.18
N ASN A 99 -15.64 11.65 -9.13
CA ASN A 99 -14.38 10.93 -9.22
C ASN A 99 -14.55 9.58 -9.94
N PHE A 100 -15.61 8.84 -9.61
CA PHE A 100 -15.95 7.60 -10.29
C PHE A 100 -16.09 7.82 -11.80
N LEU A 101 -16.89 8.81 -12.24
CA LEU A 101 -17.10 9.06 -13.66
C LEU A 101 -15.85 9.60 -14.37
N LYS A 102 -15.04 10.39 -13.67
CA LYS A 102 -13.77 10.89 -14.20
C LYS A 102 -12.78 9.74 -14.46
N GLU A 103 -12.75 8.74 -13.59
CA GLU A 103 -11.81 7.62 -13.67
C GLU A 103 -12.31 6.48 -14.58
N PHE A 104 -13.58 6.10 -14.43
CA PHE A 104 -14.15 4.89 -15.06
C PHE A 104 -15.19 5.19 -16.13
N GLY A 105 -15.64 6.44 -16.29
CA GLY A 105 -16.77 6.76 -17.15
C GLY A 105 -16.58 6.40 -18.63
N SER A 106 -15.34 6.32 -19.13
CA SER A 106 -15.07 5.88 -20.51
C SER A 106 -15.11 4.36 -20.71
N LYS A 107 -15.27 3.59 -19.62
CA LYS A 107 -15.21 2.13 -19.62
C LYS A 107 -16.55 1.47 -19.38
N ILE A 108 -17.61 2.20 -19.04
CA ILE A 108 -18.89 1.62 -18.63
C ILE A 108 -19.88 1.48 -19.80
N GLY A 109 -20.67 0.40 -19.80
CA GLY A 109 -21.70 0.15 -20.79
C GLY A 109 -21.19 -0.57 -22.04
N ASP A 110 -21.85 -0.37 -23.17
CA ASP A 110 -21.43 -0.99 -24.43
C ASP A 110 -20.24 -0.21 -25.00
N VAL A 111 -19.02 -0.64 -24.68
CA VAL A 111 -17.79 0.02 -25.16
C VAL A 111 -17.59 -0.24 -26.66
N ALA A 112 -18.18 -1.31 -27.21
CA ALA A 112 -18.18 -1.56 -28.65
C ALA A 112 -19.10 -0.59 -29.42
N ASN A 113 -20.16 -0.12 -28.76
CA ASN A 113 -21.07 0.89 -29.28
C ASN A 113 -21.48 1.89 -28.18
N PRO A 114 -20.64 2.91 -27.87
CA PRO A 114 -20.84 3.81 -26.72
C PRO A 114 -22.13 4.63 -26.71
N ASP A 115 -22.80 4.72 -27.87
CA ASP A 115 -24.07 5.43 -28.09
C ASP A 115 -25.29 4.50 -28.07
N ALA A 116 -25.11 3.18 -27.89
CA ALA A 116 -26.19 2.19 -27.83
C ALA A 116 -27.15 2.40 -26.64
N ILE A 117 -26.68 3.06 -25.59
CA ILE A 117 -27.43 3.30 -24.36
C ILE A 117 -27.59 4.81 -24.19
N ASP A 118 -28.84 5.25 -24.10
CA ASP A 118 -29.16 6.65 -23.83
C ASP A 118 -29.07 6.94 -22.32
N TYR A 119 -28.11 7.79 -21.95
CA TYR A 119 -27.89 8.21 -20.58
C TYR A 119 -28.53 9.57 -20.25
N SER A 120 -29.16 10.25 -21.22
CA SER A 120 -29.60 11.64 -21.10
C SER A 120 -30.53 11.92 -19.91
N MET A 121 -31.26 10.89 -19.47
CA MET A 121 -32.18 10.96 -18.33
C MET A 121 -31.52 10.68 -16.97
N CYS A 122 -30.24 10.33 -16.94
CA CYS A 122 -29.55 10.04 -15.70
C CYS A 122 -29.01 11.28 -15.02
N GLU A 123 -29.13 11.28 -13.69
CA GLU A 123 -28.69 12.36 -12.79
C GLU A 123 -27.52 11.93 -11.88
N ASP A 124 -27.24 10.64 -11.79
CA ASP A 124 -26.27 10.06 -10.86
C ASP A 124 -25.63 8.76 -11.40
N VAL A 125 -24.57 8.30 -10.73
CA VAL A 125 -23.88 7.03 -11.08
C VAL A 125 -24.80 5.80 -10.99
N PRO A 126 -25.61 5.62 -9.94
CA PRO A 126 -26.58 4.53 -9.90
C PRO A 126 -27.56 4.49 -11.08
N CYS A 127 -28.05 5.64 -11.56
CA CYS A 127 -28.90 5.67 -12.75
C CYS A 127 -28.18 5.11 -13.97
N ILE A 128 -26.92 5.48 -14.20
CA ILE A 128 -26.14 5.06 -15.37
C ILE A 128 -26.06 3.53 -15.45
N TYR A 129 -25.69 2.89 -14.35
CA TYR A 129 -25.66 1.42 -14.28
C TYR A 129 -27.06 0.80 -14.41
N ASN A 130 -28.09 1.42 -13.86
CA ASN A 130 -29.46 0.91 -14.03
C ASN A 130 -29.94 0.98 -15.48
N GLN A 131 -29.49 1.99 -16.26
CA GLN A 131 -29.73 2.02 -17.70
C GLN A 131 -28.96 0.92 -18.44
N ILE A 132 -27.70 0.68 -18.07
CA ILE A 132 -26.89 -0.44 -18.63
C ILE A 132 -27.61 -1.79 -18.44
N TYR A 133 -28.17 -2.02 -17.25
CA TYR A 133 -28.85 -3.27 -16.92
C TYR A 133 -30.27 -3.36 -17.50
N GLY A 134 -30.96 -2.24 -17.71
CA GLY A 134 -32.33 -2.19 -18.21
C GLY A 134 -33.36 -2.91 -17.32
N ARG A 135 -33.06 -3.15 -16.04
CA ARG A 135 -33.91 -3.93 -15.13
C ARG A 135 -34.83 -3.05 -14.26
N PRO A 136 -36.10 -3.45 -14.05
CA PRO A 136 -37.05 -2.66 -13.24
C PRO A 136 -36.68 -2.49 -11.78
N ASN A 137 -36.00 -3.47 -11.18
CA ASN A 137 -35.66 -3.47 -9.75
C ASN A 137 -34.57 -2.46 -9.37
N ARG A 138 -33.80 -1.95 -10.36
CA ARG A 138 -32.78 -0.90 -10.21
C ARG A 138 -31.71 -1.17 -9.14
N VAL A 139 -31.52 -2.42 -8.70
CA VAL A 139 -30.55 -2.76 -7.64
C VAL A 139 -29.10 -2.69 -8.15
N ALA A 140 -28.88 -3.00 -9.43
CA ALA A 140 -27.55 -3.08 -10.03
C ALA A 140 -26.76 -1.79 -9.82
N GLY A 141 -27.34 -0.64 -10.16
CA GLY A 141 -26.61 0.62 -10.07
C GLY A 141 -26.22 1.01 -8.66
N TYR A 142 -27.05 0.68 -7.66
CA TYR A 142 -26.67 0.93 -6.27
C TYR A 142 -25.62 -0.07 -5.77
N VAL A 143 -25.63 -1.33 -6.18
CA VAL A 143 -24.60 -2.30 -5.77
C VAL A 143 -23.24 -1.94 -6.36
N HIS A 144 -23.16 -1.65 -7.66
CA HIS A 144 -21.91 -1.27 -8.31
C HIS A 144 -21.29 -0.02 -7.67
N TYR A 145 -22.10 1.00 -7.43
CA TYR A 145 -21.62 2.23 -6.82
C TYR A 145 -21.27 2.07 -5.34
N LEU A 146 -22.06 1.33 -4.56
CA LEU A 146 -21.74 1.01 -3.17
C LEU A 146 -20.40 0.25 -3.06
N TRP A 147 -20.16 -0.68 -3.99
CA TRP A 147 -18.89 -1.40 -4.04
C TRP A 147 -17.73 -0.43 -4.25
N TYR A 148 -17.82 0.46 -5.23
CA TYR A 148 -16.80 1.49 -5.45
C TYR A 148 -16.58 2.35 -4.19
N LEU A 149 -17.63 2.81 -3.53
CA LEU A 149 -17.51 3.60 -2.30
C LEU A 149 -16.77 2.85 -1.18
N LYS A 150 -16.94 1.52 -1.09
CA LYS A 150 -16.31 0.69 -0.04
C LYS A 150 -14.89 0.24 -0.37
N PHE A 151 -14.56 0.06 -1.65
CA PHE A 151 -13.31 -0.60 -2.09
C PHE A 151 -12.43 0.24 -3.02
N GLY A 152 -12.94 1.33 -3.58
CA GLY A 152 -12.21 2.25 -4.47
C GLY A 152 -12.00 1.74 -5.90
N HIS A 153 -12.43 0.51 -6.23
CA HIS A 153 -12.29 -0.09 -7.54
C HIS A 153 -13.65 -0.52 -8.14
N MET A 154 -13.71 -0.67 -9.45
CA MET A 154 -14.96 -0.90 -10.17
C MET A 154 -15.39 -2.38 -10.14
N LEU A 155 -16.69 -2.65 -10.00
CA LEU A 155 -17.29 -3.87 -10.54
C LEU A 155 -17.69 -3.56 -11.97
N ALA A 156 -17.11 -4.26 -12.94
CA ALA A 156 -17.28 -3.90 -14.34
C ALA A 156 -18.71 -4.16 -14.82
N ALA A 157 -19.19 -3.30 -15.72
CA ALA A 157 -20.47 -3.46 -16.40
C ALA A 157 -20.33 -3.06 -17.87
N ASP A 158 -19.29 -3.60 -18.48
CA ASP A 158 -18.94 -3.36 -19.86
C ASP A 158 -18.54 -4.65 -20.58
N ASN A 159 -18.50 -4.55 -21.91
CA ASN A 159 -18.18 -5.66 -22.80
C ASN A 159 -16.73 -5.61 -23.30
N HIS A 160 -15.80 -5.05 -22.52
CA HIS A 160 -14.40 -4.97 -22.90
C HIS A 160 -13.51 -5.80 -21.98
N MET A 161 -12.56 -6.52 -22.58
CA MET A 161 -11.49 -7.19 -21.83
C MET A 161 -10.22 -6.31 -21.90
N PRO A 162 -9.67 -5.90 -20.77
CA PRO A 162 -8.67 -4.83 -20.67
C PRO A 162 -7.22 -5.27 -20.92
N GLU A 163 -6.94 -6.57 -20.95
CA GLU A 163 -5.56 -7.10 -20.97
C GLU A 163 -5.18 -7.62 -22.36
N GLU A 164 -4.14 -7.03 -22.97
CA GLU A 164 -3.59 -7.40 -24.28
C GLU A 164 -2.89 -8.78 -24.28
N ASP A 165 -2.42 -9.24 -23.11
CA ASP A 165 -1.70 -10.50 -22.92
C ASP A 165 -2.58 -11.59 -22.26
N MET A 166 -3.90 -11.42 -22.25
CA MET A 166 -4.73 -12.44 -21.64
C MET A 166 -4.70 -13.75 -22.44
N PRO A 167 -4.71 -14.88 -21.73
CA PRO A 167 -4.43 -16.17 -22.30
C PRO A 167 -5.65 -16.72 -23.05
N GLY A 168 -5.70 -16.37 -24.33
CA GLY A 168 -6.71 -16.78 -25.31
C GLY A 168 -6.42 -16.37 -26.76
N THR A 169 -5.40 -15.55 -26.99
CA THR A 169 -4.80 -15.43 -28.32
C THR A 169 -3.82 -16.59 -28.51
N SER A 170 -4.14 -17.47 -29.46
CA SER A 170 -3.55 -18.80 -29.60
C SER A 170 -2.02 -18.82 -29.65
N THR A 171 -1.47 -19.91 -29.12
CA THR A 171 -0.11 -20.42 -29.37
C THR A 171 0.36 -20.16 -30.81
N TYR A 172 1.41 -19.35 -30.96
CA TYR A 172 2.02 -18.92 -32.22
C TYR A 172 1.17 -17.94 -33.06
N SER A 173 1.73 -16.74 -33.27
CA SER A 173 1.34 -15.73 -34.27
C SER A 173 0.27 -14.70 -33.85
N THR A 174 0.71 -13.43 -33.82
CA THR A 174 -0.03 -12.15 -33.78
C THR A 174 -0.78 -11.77 -32.51
N TYR A 175 -0.24 -10.78 -31.79
CA TYR A 175 -0.91 -9.96 -30.78
C TYR A 175 -2.24 -9.42 -31.34
N VAL A 176 -3.36 -10.04 -31.00
CA VAL A 176 -4.69 -9.48 -31.31
C VAL A 176 -5.06 -8.57 -30.15
N LYS A 177 -5.01 -7.25 -30.39
CA LYS A 177 -5.47 -6.24 -29.44
C LYS A 177 -6.92 -6.54 -29.04
N PRO A 178 -7.28 -6.52 -27.73
CA PRO A 178 -8.63 -6.75 -27.28
C PRO A 178 -9.61 -5.79 -27.97
N VAL A 179 -10.67 -6.35 -28.55
CA VAL A 179 -11.72 -5.57 -29.22
C VAL A 179 -12.96 -5.59 -28.33
N PRO A 180 -13.51 -4.44 -27.93
CA PRO A 180 -14.78 -4.38 -27.21
C PRO A 180 -15.88 -5.20 -27.91
N GLY A 181 -16.68 -5.91 -27.14
CA GLY A 181 -17.76 -6.76 -27.62
C GLY A 181 -17.30 -8.08 -28.24
N ILE A 182 -15.99 -8.39 -28.26
CA ILE A 182 -15.45 -9.63 -28.81
C ILE A 182 -14.72 -10.41 -27.72
N TYR A 183 -15.04 -11.70 -27.58
CA TYR A 183 -14.33 -12.64 -26.72
C TYR A 183 -14.01 -13.92 -27.51
N GLU A 184 -12.74 -14.34 -27.52
CA GLU A 184 -12.29 -15.55 -28.25
C GLU A 184 -12.75 -15.56 -29.73
N GLY A 185 -12.70 -14.39 -30.38
CA GLY A 185 -13.12 -14.20 -31.78
C GLY A 185 -14.64 -14.18 -32.01
N LYS A 186 -15.46 -14.32 -30.97
CA LYS A 186 -16.93 -14.27 -31.06
C LYS A 186 -17.44 -12.89 -30.64
N ALA A 187 -18.39 -12.34 -31.39
CA ALA A 187 -19.15 -11.18 -30.95
C ALA A 187 -20.13 -11.58 -29.83
N ILE A 188 -20.03 -10.92 -28.68
CA ILE A 188 -20.81 -11.21 -27.48
C ILE A 188 -21.55 -9.93 -27.04
N PRO A 189 -22.88 -9.97 -26.88
CA PRO A 189 -23.65 -8.81 -26.44
C PRO A 189 -23.40 -8.48 -24.96
N LEU A 190 -23.57 -7.21 -24.61
CA LEU A 190 -23.29 -6.68 -23.27
C LEU A 190 -23.97 -7.45 -22.13
N ASP A 191 -25.21 -7.93 -22.31
CA ASP A 191 -25.96 -8.63 -21.25
C ASP A 191 -25.26 -9.88 -20.71
N LYS A 192 -24.40 -10.52 -21.52
CA LYS A 192 -23.62 -11.70 -21.11
C LYS A 192 -22.47 -11.36 -20.17
N TRP A 193 -22.02 -10.11 -20.19
CA TRP A 193 -20.96 -9.58 -19.32
C TRP A 193 -21.51 -9.08 -17.98
N LEU A 194 -22.82 -8.88 -17.85
CA LEU A 194 -23.44 -8.34 -16.65
C LEU A 194 -23.70 -9.41 -15.57
N TYR A 195 -23.69 -8.96 -14.31
CA TYR A 195 -24.07 -9.78 -13.17
C TYR A 195 -25.60 -10.01 -13.12
N ASN A 196 -26.06 -11.12 -12.56
CA ASN A 196 -27.48 -11.36 -12.28
C ASN A 196 -27.86 -10.87 -10.87
N ASP A 197 -29.14 -10.92 -10.51
CA ASP A 197 -29.61 -10.35 -9.23
C ASP A 197 -29.05 -11.10 -8.00
N ASP A 198 -28.88 -12.43 -8.07
CA ASP A 198 -28.27 -13.21 -6.99
C ASP A 198 -26.76 -12.90 -6.87
N GLU A 199 -26.06 -12.72 -7.98
CA GLU A 199 -24.65 -12.30 -8.02
C GLU A 199 -24.49 -10.88 -7.45
N LEU A 200 -25.38 -9.95 -7.77
CA LEU A 200 -25.41 -8.59 -7.19
C LEU A 200 -25.68 -8.60 -5.68
N TYR A 201 -26.59 -9.47 -5.22
CA TYR A 201 -26.77 -9.72 -3.79
C TYR A 201 -25.47 -10.25 -3.15
N GLY A 202 -24.82 -11.22 -3.80
CA GLY A 202 -23.55 -11.77 -3.35
C GLY A 202 -22.47 -10.70 -3.21
N TRP A 203 -22.34 -9.79 -4.17
CA TRP A 203 -21.43 -8.65 -4.11
C TRP A 203 -21.74 -7.72 -2.94
N TRP A 204 -23.02 -7.37 -2.74
CA TRP A 204 -23.43 -6.56 -1.60
C TRP A 204 -23.11 -7.24 -0.27
N ARG A 205 -23.45 -8.52 -0.10
CA ARG A 205 -23.12 -9.30 1.11
C ARG A 205 -21.60 -9.37 1.34
N LEU A 206 -20.83 -9.63 0.29
CA LEU A 206 -19.37 -9.69 0.36
C LEU A 206 -18.78 -8.34 0.82
N SER A 207 -19.38 -7.22 0.41
CA SER A 207 -18.99 -5.87 0.87
C SER A 207 -19.10 -5.66 2.39
N HIS A 208 -19.92 -6.46 3.07
CA HIS A 208 -20.06 -6.45 4.52
C HIS A 208 -19.19 -7.50 5.21
N MET A 209 -18.88 -8.60 4.52
CA MET A 209 -18.02 -9.68 5.00
C MET A 209 -16.54 -9.29 5.05
N LEU A 210 -16.05 -8.63 4.00
CA LEU A 210 -14.63 -8.31 3.84
C LEU A 210 -14.24 -7.11 4.71
N LYS A 211 -12.97 -7.10 5.14
CA LYS A 211 -12.36 -6.05 5.98
C LYS A 211 -11.00 -5.64 5.39
N SER A 212 -10.19 -4.91 6.16
CA SER A 212 -8.78 -4.72 5.80
C SER A 212 -8.07 -6.08 5.89
N PRO A 213 -7.25 -6.48 4.89
CA PRO A 213 -6.69 -5.65 3.81
C PRO A 213 -7.49 -5.61 2.49
N HIS A 214 -8.52 -6.44 2.29
CA HIS A 214 -9.27 -6.51 1.02
C HIS A 214 -9.96 -5.19 0.62
N THR A 215 -10.26 -4.32 1.57
CA THR A 215 -10.84 -2.98 1.35
C THR A 215 -9.81 -1.89 0.98
N THR A 216 -8.53 -2.22 0.97
CA THR A 216 -7.42 -1.26 0.74
C THR A 216 -6.59 -1.60 -0.50
N LEU A 217 -7.21 -2.30 -1.46
CA LEU A 217 -6.56 -2.78 -2.69
C LEU A 217 -6.39 -1.65 -3.72
N ASN A 218 -5.53 -0.70 -3.41
CA ASN A 218 -5.31 0.53 -4.20
C ASN A 218 -4.71 0.27 -5.61
N LYS A 219 -4.33 -0.98 -5.90
CA LYS A 219 -3.82 -1.38 -7.22
C LYS A 219 -4.82 -2.19 -8.03
N LEU A 220 -5.88 -2.70 -7.41
CA LEU A 220 -6.99 -3.32 -8.13
C LEU A 220 -7.80 -2.19 -8.80
N LYS A 221 -8.04 -2.31 -10.09
CA LYS A 221 -8.78 -1.33 -10.90
C LYS A 221 -10.22 -1.76 -11.05
N GLU A 222 -10.42 -3.03 -11.39
CA GLU A 222 -11.76 -3.60 -11.50
C GLU A 222 -11.80 -5.13 -11.37
N ILE A 223 -13.02 -5.62 -11.19
CA ILE A 223 -13.38 -7.02 -11.29
C ILE A 223 -14.33 -7.17 -12.48
N GLN A 224 -13.91 -7.98 -13.43
CA GLN A 224 -14.58 -8.22 -14.70
C GLN A 224 -15.19 -9.62 -14.73
N ARG A 225 -16.43 -9.70 -15.18
CA ARG A 225 -17.06 -10.97 -15.52
C ARG A 225 -16.64 -11.40 -16.93
N ILE A 226 -16.24 -12.66 -17.08
CA ILE A 226 -16.16 -13.35 -18.37
C ILE A 226 -17.58 -13.65 -18.86
N PRO A 227 -17.88 -13.49 -20.17
CA PRO A 227 -19.22 -13.72 -20.69
C PRO A 227 -19.85 -15.00 -20.21
N ARG A 228 -21.14 -14.92 -19.85
CA ARG A 228 -21.90 -16.07 -19.35
C ARG A 228 -21.81 -17.25 -20.30
N GLY A 229 -21.42 -18.41 -19.78
CA GLY A 229 -21.20 -19.65 -20.53
C GLY A 229 -19.80 -19.81 -21.17
N GLU A 230 -18.96 -18.78 -21.19
CA GLU A 230 -17.59 -18.87 -21.71
C GLU A 230 -16.59 -19.25 -20.60
N LYS A 231 -15.40 -19.72 -21.01
CA LYS A 231 -14.30 -20.17 -20.12
C LYS A 231 -12.98 -19.52 -20.52
N PHE A 232 -11.98 -19.60 -19.65
CA PHE A 232 -10.60 -19.31 -20.03
C PHE A 232 -10.06 -20.43 -20.92
N SER A 233 -9.57 -20.11 -22.10
CA SER A 233 -9.07 -21.10 -23.06
C SER A 233 -7.76 -21.75 -22.61
N LYS A 234 -6.81 -21.00 -22.03
CA LYS A 234 -5.55 -21.57 -21.50
C LYS A 234 -5.70 -22.22 -20.12
N TYR A 235 -6.71 -21.84 -19.35
CA TYR A 235 -6.95 -22.33 -18.00
C TYR A 235 -8.38 -22.85 -17.86
N PRO A 236 -8.78 -23.89 -18.62
CA PRO A 236 -10.17 -24.34 -18.71
C PRO A 236 -10.75 -24.88 -17.40
N GLY A 237 -9.89 -25.16 -16.40
CA GLY A 237 -10.27 -25.56 -15.06
C GLY A 237 -10.29 -24.43 -14.04
N SER A 238 -9.79 -23.24 -14.36
CA SER A 238 -9.84 -22.11 -13.44
C SER A 238 -11.22 -21.45 -13.49
N CYS A 239 -11.75 -21.08 -12.34
CA CYS A 239 -12.97 -20.28 -12.31
C CYS A 239 -12.68 -18.77 -12.33
N GLY A 240 -11.52 -18.36 -11.82
CA GLY A 240 -11.10 -16.97 -11.66
C GLY A 240 -9.62 -16.76 -11.99
N LEU A 241 -9.24 -15.53 -12.27
CA LEU A 241 -7.84 -15.13 -12.48
C LEU A 241 -7.60 -13.73 -11.91
N ALA A 242 -6.58 -13.58 -11.07
CA ALA A 242 -6.13 -12.29 -10.57
C ALA A 242 -4.81 -11.87 -11.25
N SER A 243 -4.81 -10.72 -11.94
CA SER A 243 -3.64 -10.16 -12.62
C SER A 243 -2.97 -9.08 -11.78
N SER A 244 -1.63 -9.12 -11.69
CA SER A 244 -0.83 -8.16 -10.91
C SER A 244 -0.89 -6.71 -11.43
N ILE A 245 -1.42 -6.49 -12.64
CA ILE A 245 -1.67 -5.15 -13.20
C ILE A 245 -3.02 -4.55 -12.78
N GLY A 246 -3.77 -5.24 -11.91
CA GLY A 246 -4.92 -4.69 -11.21
C GLY A 246 -6.27 -5.15 -11.74
N TRP A 247 -6.41 -6.40 -12.15
CA TRP A 247 -7.69 -6.92 -12.65
C TRP A 247 -7.99 -8.29 -12.06
N ILE A 248 -9.27 -8.60 -11.90
CA ILE A 248 -9.77 -9.93 -11.57
C ILE A 248 -10.80 -10.35 -12.62
N PHE A 249 -10.65 -11.54 -13.18
CA PHE A 249 -11.58 -12.11 -14.16
C PHE A 249 -12.34 -13.27 -13.55
N LEU A 250 -13.66 -13.31 -13.73
CA LEU A 250 -14.52 -14.32 -13.11
C LEU A 250 -15.43 -14.99 -14.14
N THR A 251 -15.38 -16.31 -14.21
CA THR A 251 -16.33 -17.12 -15.00
C THR A 251 -17.56 -17.51 -14.16
N ASP A 252 -18.57 -18.09 -14.80
CA ASP A 252 -19.75 -18.67 -14.14
C ASP A 252 -19.38 -19.65 -13.01
N GLY A 253 -18.24 -20.35 -13.15
CA GLY A 253 -17.77 -21.30 -12.15
C GLY A 253 -17.48 -20.66 -10.80
N CYS A 254 -17.00 -19.42 -10.77
CA CYS A 254 -16.75 -18.68 -9.54
C CYS A 254 -18.02 -18.04 -8.98
N LEU A 255 -19.04 -17.82 -9.82
CA LEU A 255 -20.20 -16.99 -9.50
C LEU A 255 -21.42 -17.82 -9.05
N TRP A 256 -21.16 -19.00 -8.50
CA TRP A 256 -22.19 -20.00 -8.20
C TRP A 256 -22.71 -19.94 -6.76
N PHE A 257 -24.03 -20.07 -6.61
CA PHE A 257 -24.75 -20.16 -5.34
C PHE A 257 -25.38 -21.54 -5.15
N ASN A 258 -25.51 -21.96 -3.88
CA ASN A 258 -26.31 -23.15 -3.55
C ASN A 258 -27.79 -22.89 -3.89
N GLN A 259 -28.44 -23.82 -4.58
CA GLN A 259 -29.86 -23.69 -4.96
C GLN A 259 -30.74 -23.37 -3.73
N GLY A 260 -31.50 -22.28 -3.84
CA GLY A 260 -32.40 -21.81 -2.76
C GLY A 260 -31.69 -21.18 -1.54
N LYS A 261 -30.36 -20.99 -1.58
CA LYS A 261 -29.57 -20.44 -0.47
C LYS A 261 -28.54 -19.43 -0.98
N SER A 262 -28.96 -18.22 -1.31
CA SER A 262 -28.05 -17.16 -1.79
C SER A 262 -27.01 -16.72 -0.75
N ASP A 263 -27.22 -17.00 0.54
CA ASP A 263 -26.20 -16.79 1.58
C ASP A 263 -25.08 -17.84 1.56
N ARG A 264 -25.11 -18.78 0.62
CA ARG A 264 -24.14 -19.87 0.49
C ARG A 264 -23.77 -20.15 -0.95
N GLY A 265 -22.60 -20.73 -1.10
CA GLY A 265 -22.10 -21.20 -2.38
C GLY A 265 -20.64 -20.84 -2.55
N TRP A 266 -20.11 -21.29 -3.67
CA TRP A 266 -18.71 -21.06 -4.03
C TRP A 266 -18.39 -19.59 -4.28
N PHE A 267 -19.39 -18.76 -4.61
CA PHE A 267 -19.27 -17.31 -4.81
C PHE A 267 -18.37 -16.62 -3.77
N TYR A 268 -18.66 -16.80 -2.49
CA TYR A 268 -17.97 -16.07 -1.42
C TYR A 268 -16.52 -16.51 -1.27
N THR A 269 -16.25 -17.82 -1.32
CA THR A 269 -14.88 -18.35 -1.20
C THR A 269 -14.07 -18.00 -2.44
N ALA A 270 -14.61 -18.21 -3.64
CA ALA A 270 -13.93 -17.97 -4.90
C ALA A 270 -13.54 -16.51 -5.09
N ILE A 271 -14.44 -15.57 -4.84
CA ILE A 271 -14.12 -14.15 -5.01
C ILE A 271 -13.15 -13.66 -3.92
N THR A 272 -13.33 -14.11 -2.67
CA THR A 272 -12.37 -13.78 -1.60
C THR A 272 -10.98 -14.33 -1.93
N HIS A 273 -10.91 -15.51 -2.55
CA HIS A 273 -9.67 -16.11 -3.03
C HIS A 273 -8.98 -15.21 -4.07
N GLU A 274 -9.69 -14.79 -5.13
CA GLU A 274 -9.10 -13.90 -6.15
C GLU A 274 -8.71 -12.51 -5.60
N LEU A 275 -9.51 -11.95 -4.70
CA LEU A 275 -9.16 -10.70 -4.00
C LEU A 275 -7.91 -10.89 -3.13
N THR A 276 -7.72 -12.07 -2.54
CA THR A 276 -6.56 -12.33 -1.70
C THR A 276 -5.28 -12.50 -2.53
N HIS A 277 -5.34 -12.96 -3.78
CA HIS A 277 -4.20 -12.87 -4.69
C HIS A 277 -3.74 -11.42 -4.89
N GLN A 278 -4.67 -10.46 -4.96
CA GLN A 278 -4.32 -9.03 -5.03
C GLN A 278 -3.72 -8.51 -3.71
N VAL A 279 -4.21 -8.99 -2.56
CA VAL A 279 -3.59 -8.71 -1.25
C VAL A 279 -2.15 -9.22 -1.22
N ASP A 280 -1.94 -10.48 -1.63
CA ASP A 280 -0.63 -11.14 -1.65
C ASP A 280 0.38 -10.35 -2.50
N PHE A 281 -0.05 -9.96 -3.70
CA PHE A 281 0.75 -9.11 -4.58
C PHE A 281 1.03 -7.73 -3.97
N GLN A 282 0.01 -7.04 -3.46
CA GLN A 282 0.16 -5.69 -2.92
C GLN A 282 1.13 -5.65 -1.73
N GLU A 283 1.07 -6.65 -0.84
CA GLU A 283 1.94 -6.74 0.33
C GLU A 283 3.35 -7.28 0.01
N GLY A 284 3.48 -8.07 -1.05
CA GLY A 284 4.78 -8.56 -1.53
C GLY A 284 5.58 -7.56 -2.36
N ARG A 285 4.89 -6.63 -3.04
CA ARG A 285 5.48 -5.68 -3.97
C ARG A 285 6.52 -4.77 -3.31
N GLY A 286 7.64 -4.53 -3.99
CA GLY A 286 8.75 -3.72 -3.47
C GLY A 286 9.68 -4.47 -2.53
N THR A 287 9.50 -5.79 -2.37
CA THR A 287 10.44 -6.68 -1.68
C THR A 287 11.11 -7.64 -2.65
N ALA A 288 12.18 -8.31 -2.21
CA ALA A 288 12.88 -9.34 -3.00
C ALA A 288 12.01 -10.57 -3.34
N LYS A 289 10.81 -10.71 -2.75
CA LYS A 289 9.94 -11.89 -2.89
C LYS A 289 8.68 -11.68 -3.73
N PHE A 290 8.38 -10.45 -4.17
CA PHE A 290 7.22 -10.04 -5.01
C PHE A 290 5.81 -10.36 -4.47
N TYR A 291 5.63 -11.47 -3.76
CA TYR A 291 4.43 -11.92 -3.04
C TYR A 291 4.69 -12.00 -1.54
N ARG A 292 3.67 -11.70 -0.72
CA ARG A 292 3.69 -11.84 0.75
C ARG A 292 3.84 -13.29 1.19
N SER A 293 3.19 -14.20 0.46
CA SER A 293 3.22 -15.65 0.69
C SER A 293 4.61 -16.27 0.52
N HIS A 294 5.53 -15.60 -0.17
CA HIS A 294 6.90 -16.09 -0.40
C HIS A 294 7.88 -15.70 0.72
N ARG A 295 7.41 -14.98 1.75
CA ARG A 295 8.26 -14.55 2.86
C ARG A 295 8.51 -15.71 3.84
N PRO A 296 9.72 -15.80 4.44
CA PRO A 296 10.09 -16.94 5.29
C PRO A 296 9.15 -17.19 6.47
N ASP A 297 8.58 -16.14 7.05
CA ASP A 297 7.65 -16.23 8.17
C ASP A 297 6.35 -16.94 7.78
N TYR A 298 5.80 -16.65 6.59
CA TYR A 298 4.62 -17.35 6.09
C TYR A 298 4.96 -18.77 5.63
N MET A 299 6.07 -18.93 4.90
CA MET A 299 6.52 -20.22 4.40
C MET A 299 6.71 -21.24 5.54
N ALA A 300 7.14 -20.79 6.73
CA ALA A 300 7.26 -21.62 7.92
C ALA A 300 5.94 -22.29 8.33
N PHE A 301 4.80 -21.61 8.18
CA PHE A 301 3.48 -22.19 8.48
C PHE A 301 3.06 -23.21 7.43
N THR A 302 3.36 -22.93 6.16
CA THR A 302 2.90 -23.77 5.04
C THR A 302 3.71 -25.06 4.92
N GLY A 303 4.93 -25.11 5.46
CA GLY A 303 5.84 -26.24 5.27
C GLY A 303 6.20 -26.48 3.79
N MET A 304 6.07 -25.47 2.93
CA MET A 304 6.42 -25.54 1.51
C MET A 304 7.88 -25.15 1.28
N THR A 305 8.57 -25.85 0.37
CA THR A 305 9.94 -25.54 -0.05
C THR A 305 10.06 -25.65 -1.56
N LEU A 306 10.71 -24.69 -2.21
CA LEU A 306 10.94 -24.74 -3.65
C LEU A 306 12.14 -25.64 -3.94
N ASN A 307 11.91 -26.75 -4.63
CA ASN A 307 12.96 -27.63 -5.10
C ASN A 307 13.18 -27.43 -6.59
N GLU A 308 14.46 -27.32 -6.96
CA GLU A 308 14.90 -27.18 -8.34
C GLU A 308 15.71 -28.42 -8.71
N PHE A 309 15.32 -29.09 -9.79
CA PHE A 309 16.04 -30.26 -10.31
C PHE A 309 15.96 -30.31 -11.83
N VAL A 310 16.89 -31.01 -12.46
CA VAL A 310 16.86 -31.24 -13.91
C VAL A 310 16.12 -32.54 -14.17
N ASP A 311 15.07 -32.50 -14.97
CA ASP A 311 14.28 -33.68 -15.32
C ASP A 311 15.02 -34.57 -16.36
N PRO A 312 14.51 -35.78 -16.67
CA PRO A 312 15.14 -36.67 -17.65
C PRO A 312 15.26 -36.09 -19.07
N SER A 313 14.52 -35.02 -19.39
CA SER A 313 14.61 -34.32 -20.68
C SER A 313 15.71 -33.26 -20.72
N GLY A 314 16.39 -33.03 -19.58
CA GLY A 314 17.38 -31.96 -19.43
C GLY A 314 16.77 -30.60 -19.09
N ALA A 315 15.46 -30.52 -18.85
CA ALA A 315 14.78 -29.29 -18.49
C ALA A 315 14.93 -29.02 -16.98
N LEU A 316 15.25 -27.76 -16.62
CA LEU A 316 15.19 -27.33 -15.23
C LEU A 316 13.71 -27.25 -14.81
N VAL A 317 13.33 -28.05 -13.82
CA VAL A 317 12.00 -28.09 -13.23
C VAL A 317 12.08 -27.50 -11.83
N GLN A 318 11.23 -26.51 -11.58
CA GLN A 318 10.98 -25.95 -10.26
C GLN A 318 9.66 -26.50 -9.73
N LYS A 319 9.66 -27.11 -8.54
CA LYS A 319 8.48 -27.70 -7.94
C LYS A 319 8.42 -27.40 -6.46
N TRP A 320 7.24 -27.04 -5.97
CA TRP A 320 6.99 -26.93 -4.53
C TRP A 320 6.88 -28.32 -3.91
N GLU A 321 7.77 -28.61 -2.96
CA GLU A 321 7.65 -29.74 -2.05
C GLU A 321 6.95 -29.31 -0.77
N ILE A 322 6.24 -30.26 -0.18
CA ILE A 322 5.35 -30.04 0.96
C ILE A 322 5.77 -30.99 2.07
N SER A 323 5.96 -30.45 3.27
CA SER A 323 6.17 -31.28 4.46
C SER A 323 5.00 -32.25 4.66
N PRO A 324 5.25 -33.55 4.94
CA PRO A 324 4.20 -34.52 5.24
C PRO A 324 3.31 -34.16 6.44
N THR A 325 3.82 -33.31 7.35
CA THR A 325 3.10 -32.85 8.54
C THR A 325 2.31 -31.56 8.33
N ALA A 326 2.47 -30.91 7.18
CA ALA A 326 1.77 -29.65 6.88
C ALA A 326 0.26 -29.88 6.70
N LYS A 327 -0.52 -28.95 7.25
CA LYS A 327 -1.98 -28.99 7.26
C LYS A 327 -2.54 -27.89 6.37
N TYR A 328 -3.62 -28.20 5.64
CA TYR A 328 -4.16 -27.37 4.57
C TYR A 328 -5.69 -27.41 4.57
N VAL A 329 -6.32 -26.27 4.25
CA VAL A 329 -7.80 -26.16 4.15
C VAL A 329 -8.40 -26.94 2.98
N SER A 330 -7.62 -27.17 1.92
CA SER A 330 -8.06 -27.88 0.71
C SER A 330 -6.89 -28.58 0.00
N ALA A 331 -7.21 -29.39 -1.01
CA ALA A 331 -6.21 -29.93 -1.92
C ALA A 331 -5.61 -28.86 -2.84
N TYR A 332 -6.40 -27.85 -3.21
CA TYR A 332 -5.97 -26.77 -4.10
C TYR A 332 -4.96 -25.84 -3.42
N ALA A 333 -5.12 -25.59 -2.11
CA ALA A 333 -4.17 -24.87 -1.26
C ALA A 333 -2.76 -25.50 -1.22
N LYS A 334 -2.56 -26.71 -1.77
CA LYS A 334 -1.26 -27.38 -1.86
C LYS A 334 -0.49 -27.04 -3.13
N THR A 335 -1.10 -26.31 -4.07
CA THR A 335 -0.51 -26.10 -5.40
C THR A 335 0.78 -25.28 -5.34
N ASN A 336 0.77 -24.17 -4.62
CA ASN A 336 1.92 -23.31 -4.36
C ASN A 336 1.60 -22.35 -3.17
N PRO A 337 2.57 -21.55 -2.68
CA PRO A 337 2.33 -20.64 -1.56
C PRO A 337 1.26 -19.57 -1.81
N GLN A 338 1.12 -19.08 -3.06
CA GLN A 338 0.11 -18.08 -3.40
C GLN A 338 -1.30 -18.67 -3.31
N GLU A 339 -1.52 -19.85 -3.90
CA GLU A 339 -2.80 -20.57 -3.79
C GLU A 339 -3.08 -20.96 -2.35
N ASN A 340 -2.04 -21.33 -1.58
CA ASN A 340 -2.19 -21.60 -0.17
C ASN A 340 -2.72 -20.38 0.59
N PHE A 341 -2.10 -19.24 0.35
CA PHE A 341 -2.42 -17.97 0.99
C PHE A 341 -3.85 -17.51 0.65
N ALA A 342 -4.18 -17.49 -0.65
CA ALA A 342 -5.49 -17.11 -1.15
C ALA A 342 -6.60 -18.03 -0.62
N ASP A 343 -6.41 -19.35 -0.70
CA ASP A 343 -7.41 -20.33 -0.30
C ASP A 343 -7.59 -20.40 1.21
N THR A 344 -6.49 -20.30 1.98
CA THR A 344 -6.54 -20.30 3.45
C THR A 344 -7.30 -19.08 3.98
N ILE A 345 -7.02 -17.87 3.48
CA ILE A 345 -7.72 -16.65 3.91
C ILE A 345 -9.19 -16.66 3.48
N ALA A 346 -9.51 -17.18 2.29
CA ALA A 346 -10.88 -17.31 1.82
C ALA A 346 -11.68 -18.29 2.69
N HIS A 347 -11.16 -19.52 2.88
CA HIS A 347 -11.81 -20.53 3.73
C HIS A 347 -11.88 -20.10 5.19
N PHE A 348 -10.90 -19.35 5.72
CA PHE A 348 -10.94 -18.85 7.09
C PHE A 348 -12.20 -18.01 7.33
N ARG A 349 -12.58 -17.17 6.37
CA ARG A 349 -13.76 -16.31 6.47
C ARG A 349 -15.08 -17.03 6.19
N THR A 350 -15.11 -17.93 5.21
CA THR A 350 -16.36 -18.54 4.73
C THR A 350 -16.65 -19.90 5.36
N GLU A 351 -15.64 -20.59 5.89
CA GLU A 351 -15.70 -21.94 6.45
C GLU A 351 -14.85 -22.04 7.74
N GLY A 352 -15.16 -21.22 8.74
CA GLY A 352 -14.36 -21.07 9.96
C GLY A 352 -14.10 -22.37 10.74
N ASP A 353 -15.13 -23.19 10.97
CA ASP A 353 -15.01 -24.49 11.65
C ASP A 353 -14.07 -25.46 10.90
N LYS A 354 -14.18 -25.51 9.57
CA LYS A 354 -13.28 -26.32 8.72
C LYS A 354 -11.86 -25.79 8.79
N SER A 355 -11.67 -24.48 8.74
CA SER A 355 -10.35 -23.86 8.83
C SER A 355 -9.70 -24.17 10.18
N ARG A 356 -10.44 -24.06 11.28
CA ARG A 356 -9.95 -24.39 12.64
C ARG A 356 -9.48 -25.83 12.75
N SER A 357 -10.21 -26.76 12.15
CA SER A 357 -9.88 -28.20 12.18
C SER A 357 -8.80 -28.62 11.18
N SER A 358 -8.67 -27.89 10.06
CA SER A 358 -7.80 -28.26 8.94
C SER A 358 -6.46 -27.53 8.91
N LEU A 359 -6.26 -26.49 9.71
CA LEU A 359 -5.00 -25.74 9.81
C LEU A 359 -4.23 -26.09 11.09
N ALA A 360 -2.92 -25.80 11.08
CA ALA A 360 -2.15 -25.74 12.32
C ALA A 360 -2.54 -24.48 13.11
N THR A 361 -2.49 -24.52 14.45
CA THR A 361 -2.87 -23.42 15.33
C THR A 361 -2.16 -22.12 14.95
N ASP A 362 -0.84 -22.16 14.78
CA ASP A 362 -0.05 -20.97 14.44
C ASP A 362 -0.44 -20.37 13.08
N HIS A 363 -0.80 -21.21 12.10
CA HIS A 363 -1.27 -20.73 10.79
C HIS A 363 -2.67 -20.10 10.91
N PHE A 364 -3.55 -20.72 11.70
CA PHE A 364 -4.90 -20.19 11.96
C PHE A 364 -4.82 -18.83 12.67
N ASP A 365 -4.02 -18.72 13.72
CA ASP A 365 -3.85 -17.51 14.51
C ASP A 365 -3.16 -16.41 13.70
N PHE A 366 -2.18 -16.76 12.86
CA PHE A 366 -1.57 -15.83 11.90
C PHE A 366 -2.63 -15.18 10.99
N VAL A 367 -3.56 -15.97 10.44
CA VAL A 367 -4.61 -15.42 9.57
C VAL A 367 -5.58 -14.53 10.35
N SER A 368 -6.01 -14.97 11.52
CA SER A 368 -6.86 -14.20 12.44
C SER A 368 -6.27 -12.83 12.74
N ASP A 369 -5.01 -12.80 13.16
CA ASP A 369 -4.34 -11.59 13.64
C ASP A 369 -4.05 -10.61 12.52
N ASN A 370 -3.58 -11.09 11.36
CA ASN A 370 -3.09 -10.22 10.29
C ASN A 370 -4.18 -9.79 9.29
N TYR A 371 -5.22 -10.61 9.07
CA TYR A 371 -6.21 -10.36 8.00
C TYR A 371 -7.64 -10.19 8.50
N TYR A 372 -7.92 -10.54 9.76
CA TYR A 372 -9.26 -10.44 10.34
C TYR A 372 -9.31 -9.80 11.72
N GLN A 373 -8.28 -9.01 12.09
CA GLN A 373 -8.29 -8.18 13.30
C GLN A 373 -8.52 -9.00 14.58
N LYS A 374 -7.84 -10.15 14.68
CA LYS A 374 -7.97 -11.12 15.79
C LYS A 374 -9.35 -11.78 15.90
N ARG A 375 -10.18 -11.71 14.85
CA ARG A 375 -11.46 -12.41 14.80
C ARG A 375 -11.28 -13.79 14.19
N ALA A 376 -11.97 -14.76 14.79
CA ALA A 376 -12.21 -16.07 14.18
C ALA A 376 -13.70 -16.22 13.80
N PHE A 377 -13.95 -17.08 12.81
CA PHE A 377 -15.30 -17.30 12.25
C PHE A 377 -15.80 -18.72 12.49
N ASP A 378 -15.17 -19.45 13.42
CA ASP A 378 -15.75 -20.69 13.95
C ASP A 378 -16.99 -20.34 14.80
N VAL A 379 -17.95 -21.27 14.85
CA VAL A 379 -19.29 -21.01 15.38
C VAL A 379 -19.27 -20.54 16.84
N ASP A 380 -18.38 -21.10 17.67
CA ASP A 380 -18.30 -20.75 19.08
C ASP A 380 -17.78 -19.32 19.26
N VAL A 381 -16.73 -18.95 18.53
CA VAL A 381 -16.18 -17.59 18.57
C VAL A 381 -17.17 -16.57 18.03
N LEU A 382 -17.94 -16.89 16.98
CA LEU A 382 -18.98 -15.99 16.45
C LEU A 382 -20.06 -15.71 17.50
N ILE A 383 -20.58 -16.75 18.16
CA ILE A 383 -21.61 -16.59 19.19
C ILE A 383 -21.11 -15.72 20.35
N GLN A 384 -19.91 -16.01 20.87
CA GLN A 384 -19.31 -15.22 21.94
C GLN A 384 -19.01 -13.78 21.51
N GLY A 385 -18.55 -13.59 20.27
CA GLY A 385 -18.34 -12.29 19.66
C GLY A 385 -19.62 -11.46 19.60
N TRP A 386 -20.75 -12.05 19.18
CA TRP A 386 -22.04 -11.36 19.15
C TRP A 386 -22.56 -11.03 20.54
N LEU A 387 -22.47 -11.95 21.50
CA LEU A 387 -22.88 -11.68 22.88
C LEU A 387 -22.06 -10.53 23.50
N THR A 388 -20.77 -10.45 23.16
CA THR A 388 -19.90 -9.33 23.56
C THR A 388 -20.28 -8.04 22.84
N GLN A 389 -20.47 -8.08 21.52
CA GLN A 389 -20.82 -6.92 20.68
C GLN A 389 -22.14 -6.28 21.13
N TYR A 390 -23.15 -7.08 21.45
CA TYR A 390 -24.47 -6.61 21.87
C TYR A 390 -24.62 -6.52 23.39
N ASN A 391 -23.53 -6.66 24.16
CA ASN A 391 -23.58 -6.75 25.63
C ASN A 391 -24.22 -5.51 26.27
N ALA A 392 -23.91 -4.30 25.81
CA ALA A 392 -24.42 -3.07 26.40
C ALA A 392 -25.94 -2.90 26.16
N GLU A 393 -26.38 -3.12 24.92
CA GLU A 393 -27.81 -3.05 24.56
C GLU A 393 -28.61 -4.14 25.27
N THR A 394 -28.10 -5.37 25.25
CA THR A 394 -28.73 -6.51 25.92
C THR A 394 -28.78 -6.27 27.43
N GLY A 395 -27.69 -5.78 28.03
CA GLY A 395 -27.62 -5.40 29.42
C GLY A 395 -28.67 -4.36 29.81
N ASN A 396 -28.91 -3.35 28.97
CA ASN A 396 -29.97 -2.36 29.19
C ASN A 396 -31.37 -2.99 29.13
N GLN A 397 -31.62 -3.89 28.17
CA GLN A 397 -32.90 -4.61 28.07
C GLN A 397 -33.12 -5.52 29.30
N ILE A 398 -32.08 -6.24 29.75
CA ILE A 398 -32.11 -7.07 30.95
C ILE A 398 -32.40 -6.21 32.18
N PHE A 399 -31.69 -5.10 32.36
CA PHE A 399 -31.89 -4.19 33.49
C PHE A 399 -33.32 -3.67 33.53
N LYS A 400 -33.83 -3.18 32.40
CA LYS A 400 -35.21 -2.72 32.26
C LYS A 400 -36.21 -3.83 32.60
N ALA A 401 -35.99 -5.05 32.11
CA ALA A 401 -36.81 -6.21 32.44
C ALA A 401 -36.78 -6.51 33.95
N VAL A 402 -35.63 -6.45 34.61
CA VAL A 402 -35.53 -6.66 36.07
C VAL A 402 -36.31 -5.58 36.83
N VAL A 403 -36.18 -4.31 36.45
CA VAL A 403 -36.93 -3.19 37.05
C VAL A 403 -38.43 -3.40 36.89
N GLU A 404 -38.88 -3.67 35.66
CA GLU A 404 -40.29 -3.86 35.33
C GLU A 404 -40.88 -5.06 36.06
N CYS A 405 -40.19 -6.19 36.07
CA CYS A 405 -40.63 -7.41 36.74
C CYS A 405 -40.63 -7.31 38.26
N HIS A 406 -39.76 -6.48 38.85
CA HIS A 406 -39.79 -6.22 40.28
C HIS A 406 -40.98 -5.33 40.67
N GLN A 407 -41.32 -4.34 39.83
CA GLN A 407 -42.46 -3.45 40.05
C GLN A 407 -43.81 -4.10 39.72
N LYS A 408 -43.85 -4.91 38.68
CA LYS A 408 -45.04 -5.61 38.17
C LYS A 408 -44.70 -7.07 37.88
N PRO A 409 -44.73 -7.93 38.91
CA PRO A 409 -44.45 -9.35 38.74
C PRO A 409 -45.42 -10.01 37.76
N GLY A 410 -44.91 -10.95 36.98
CA GLY A 410 -45.65 -11.58 35.89
C GLY A 410 -46.56 -12.71 36.37
N ASN A 411 -47.73 -12.80 35.76
CA ASN A 411 -48.71 -13.87 36.03
C ASN A 411 -48.59 -15.04 35.05
N VAL A 412 -47.86 -14.86 33.94
CA VAL A 412 -47.66 -15.87 32.90
C VAL A 412 -46.49 -16.77 33.27
N ARG A 413 -46.70 -18.08 33.33
CA ARG A 413 -45.64 -19.04 33.68
C ARG A 413 -44.64 -19.17 32.53
N SER A 414 -43.39 -18.77 32.76
CA SER A 414 -42.27 -19.03 31.84
C SER A 414 -41.49 -20.26 32.30
N THR A 415 -40.99 -21.06 31.35
CA THR A 415 -40.09 -22.19 31.61
C THR A 415 -38.65 -21.90 31.24
N TYR A 416 -38.34 -20.67 30.81
CA TYR A 416 -37.03 -20.31 30.30
C TYR A 416 -35.95 -20.47 31.38
N PHE A 417 -36.21 -19.95 32.59
CA PHE A 417 -35.34 -20.12 33.76
C PHE A 417 -35.95 -21.01 34.83
N LYS A 418 -35.08 -21.63 35.61
CA LYS A 418 -35.41 -22.34 36.85
C LYS A 418 -34.92 -21.53 38.05
N LYS A 419 -35.54 -21.73 39.22
CA LYS A 419 -35.07 -21.09 40.46
C LYS A 419 -33.59 -21.40 40.74
N SER A 420 -33.13 -22.62 40.42
CA SER A 420 -31.75 -23.06 40.57
C SER A 420 -30.75 -22.32 39.69
N ASP A 421 -31.22 -21.57 38.69
CA ASP A 421 -30.34 -20.82 37.79
C ASP A 421 -29.81 -19.54 38.47
N PHE A 422 -30.44 -19.10 39.58
CA PHE A 422 -30.10 -17.85 40.27
C PHE A 422 -29.58 -18.11 41.68
N THR A 423 -28.59 -17.33 42.11
CA THR A 423 -28.12 -17.33 43.50
C THR A 423 -29.07 -16.54 44.41
N SER A 424 -29.72 -15.52 43.85
CA SER A 424 -30.68 -14.67 44.55
C SER A 424 -32.01 -15.41 44.81
N ASN A 425 -32.68 -15.13 45.93
CA ASN A 425 -34.00 -15.73 46.18
C ASN A 425 -35.07 -15.00 45.34
N VAL A 426 -35.27 -15.46 44.10
CA VAL A 426 -36.24 -14.87 43.17
C VAL A 426 -37.63 -15.45 43.42
N VAL A 427 -38.60 -14.57 43.66
CA VAL A 427 -40.01 -14.96 43.85
C VAL A 427 -40.56 -15.51 42.53
N PRO A 428 -41.41 -16.57 42.52
CA PRO A 428 -41.86 -17.21 41.29
C PRO A 428 -42.48 -16.28 40.24
N SER A 429 -43.22 -15.25 40.67
CA SER A 429 -43.82 -14.26 39.76
C SER A 429 -42.79 -13.34 39.08
N VAL A 430 -41.71 -12.99 39.78
CA VAL A 430 -40.58 -12.26 39.20
C VAL A 430 -39.82 -13.16 38.23
N LEU A 431 -39.55 -14.42 38.63
CA LEU A 431 -38.88 -15.43 37.81
C LEU A 431 -39.61 -15.67 36.47
N ASN A 432 -40.94 -15.77 36.54
CA ASN A 432 -41.82 -15.91 35.39
C ASN A 432 -41.75 -14.71 34.44
N CYS A 433 -41.76 -13.50 35.00
CA CYS A 433 -41.68 -12.26 34.23
C CYS A 433 -40.32 -12.12 33.52
N ILE A 434 -39.21 -12.28 34.25
CA ILE A 434 -37.87 -12.18 33.65
C ILE A 434 -37.63 -13.29 32.63
N GLY A 435 -38.22 -14.48 32.82
CA GLY A 435 -38.16 -15.56 31.83
C GLY A 435 -38.85 -15.21 30.51
N THR A 436 -39.98 -14.49 30.57
CA THR A 436 -40.69 -14.00 29.37
C THR A 436 -39.85 -12.96 28.63
N HIS A 437 -39.29 -11.98 29.35
CA HIS A 437 -38.39 -11.00 28.72
C HIS A 437 -37.09 -11.62 28.20
N ALA A 438 -36.56 -12.65 28.85
CA ALA A 438 -35.38 -13.35 28.33
C ALA A 438 -35.65 -14.02 26.99
N GLU A 439 -36.83 -14.62 26.79
CA GLU A 439 -37.24 -15.16 25.48
C GLU A 439 -37.32 -14.06 24.42
N GLU A 440 -37.91 -12.91 24.76
CA GLU A 440 -37.99 -11.74 23.87
C GLU A 440 -36.61 -11.20 23.51
N ILE A 441 -35.72 -11.04 24.51
CA ILE A 441 -34.35 -10.56 24.33
C ILE A 441 -33.58 -11.51 23.40
N THR A 442 -33.65 -12.83 23.64
CA THR A 442 -32.99 -13.83 22.79
C THR A 442 -33.51 -13.80 21.35
N ALA A 443 -34.84 -13.69 21.16
CA ALA A 443 -35.44 -13.58 19.83
C ALA A 443 -35.01 -12.31 19.10
N ASN A 444 -35.02 -11.17 19.79
CA ASN A 444 -34.59 -9.88 19.25
C ASN A 444 -33.11 -9.88 18.86
N LEU A 445 -32.24 -10.41 19.72
CA LEU A 445 -30.81 -10.60 19.44
C LEU A 445 -30.60 -11.43 18.17
N LYS A 446 -31.26 -12.59 18.10
CA LYS A 446 -31.15 -13.49 16.95
C LYS A 446 -31.61 -12.82 15.65
N ALA A 447 -32.74 -12.12 15.67
CA ALA A 447 -33.26 -11.39 14.52
C ALA A 447 -32.31 -10.27 14.09
N LYS A 448 -31.80 -9.49 15.05
CA LYS A 448 -30.84 -8.42 14.80
C LYS A 448 -29.57 -8.95 14.14
N ILE A 449 -28.93 -9.95 14.75
CA ILE A 449 -27.72 -10.59 14.24
C ILE A 449 -27.95 -11.14 12.83
N SER A 450 -29.09 -11.79 12.57
CA SER A 450 -29.44 -12.35 11.26
C SER A 450 -29.51 -11.32 10.12
N VAL A 451 -29.84 -10.08 10.45
CA VAL A 451 -30.01 -8.97 9.49
C VAL A 451 -28.75 -8.11 9.40
N SER A 452 -28.04 -7.91 10.51
CA SER A 452 -26.89 -6.99 10.59
C SER A 452 -25.54 -7.66 10.36
N ASP A 453 -25.42 -8.97 10.61
CA ASP A 453 -24.17 -9.71 10.49
C ASP A 453 -24.23 -10.68 9.30
N PRO A 454 -23.25 -10.65 8.37
CA PRO A 454 -23.23 -11.55 7.21
C PRO A 454 -23.25 -13.04 7.56
N ASP A 455 -22.77 -13.42 8.75
CA ASP A 455 -22.68 -14.82 9.20
C ASP A 455 -23.92 -15.25 10.01
N GLY A 456 -24.70 -14.30 10.50
CA GLY A 456 -25.83 -14.53 11.41
C GLY A 456 -26.82 -15.56 10.89
N CYS A 457 -27.32 -15.34 9.66
CA CYS A 457 -28.32 -16.25 9.10
C CYS A 457 -27.80 -17.66 8.86
N ASN A 458 -26.55 -17.81 8.42
CA ASN A 458 -25.98 -19.13 8.24
C ASN A 458 -25.81 -19.85 9.57
N THR A 459 -25.26 -19.18 10.59
CA THR A 459 -25.06 -19.77 11.92
C THR A 459 -26.37 -20.24 12.55
N PHE A 460 -27.46 -19.47 12.44
CA PHE A 460 -28.73 -19.85 13.05
C PHE A 460 -29.57 -20.85 12.26
N THR A 461 -29.29 -21.03 10.97
CA THR A 461 -29.97 -22.03 10.14
C THR A 461 -29.26 -23.38 10.11
N GLU A 462 -27.96 -23.43 10.44
CA GLU A 462 -27.20 -24.68 10.48
C GLU A 462 -27.24 -25.40 11.83
N ASN A 463 -27.14 -26.74 11.78
CA ASN A 463 -27.21 -27.59 12.96
C ASN A 463 -26.19 -27.25 14.07
N PRO A 464 -24.88 -27.03 13.80
CA PRO A 464 -23.95 -26.69 14.87
C PRO A 464 -24.30 -25.35 15.54
N GLY A 465 -24.52 -24.28 14.76
CA GLY A 465 -24.84 -22.96 15.32
C GLY A 465 -26.20 -22.89 16.01
N ARG A 466 -27.24 -23.50 15.42
CA ARG A 466 -28.57 -23.58 16.03
C ARG A 466 -28.56 -24.30 17.38
N VAL A 467 -27.81 -25.39 17.51
CA VAL A 467 -27.73 -26.18 18.75
C VAL A 467 -26.88 -25.46 19.81
N LYS A 468 -25.87 -24.70 19.39
CA LYS A 468 -24.95 -23.99 20.30
C LYS A 468 -25.49 -22.64 20.77
N TRP A 469 -26.34 -21.96 20.02
CA TRP A 469 -26.86 -20.63 20.37
C TRP A 469 -27.63 -20.62 21.69
N GLU A 470 -28.69 -21.44 21.80
CA GLU A 470 -29.62 -21.40 22.93
C GLU A 470 -28.94 -21.65 24.30
N PRO A 471 -28.02 -22.64 24.46
CA PRO A 471 -27.29 -22.82 25.71
C PRO A 471 -26.38 -21.64 26.07
N ASN A 472 -25.64 -21.09 25.10
CA ASN A 472 -24.69 -20.00 25.34
C ASN A 472 -25.39 -18.69 25.71
N VAL A 473 -26.44 -18.31 24.96
CA VAL A 473 -27.21 -17.10 25.28
C VAL A 473 -27.91 -17.25 26.63
N LYS A 474 -28.45 -18.44 26.95
CA LYS A 474 -29.07 -18.68 28.24
C LYS A 474 -28.08 -18.53 29.39
N GLU A 475 -26.88 -19.10 29.29
CA GLU A 475 -25.84 -18.95 30.33
C GLU A 475 -25.45 -17.47 30.53
N TYR A 476 -25.27 -16.73 29.43
CA TYR A 476 -24.99 -15.30 29.47
C TYR A 476 -26.13 -14.52 30.16
N LEU A 477 -27.39 -14.79 29.80
CA LEU A 477 -28.55 -14.14 30.41
C LEU A 477 -28.68 -14.49 31.89
N ILE A 478 -28.46 -15.74 32.30
CA ILE A 478 -28.49 -16.13 33.72
C ILE A 478 -27.54 -15.26 34.54
N LYS A 479 -26.27 -15.17 34.12
CA LYS A 479 -25.25 -14.37 34.82
C LYS A 479 -25.65 -12.90 34.91
N ALA A 480 -26.16 -12.34 33.82
CA ALA A 480 -26.55 -10.93 33.75
C ALA A 480 -27.81 -10.63 34.59
N PHE A 481 -28.84 -11.48 34.53
CA PHE A 481 -30.05 -11.33 35.35
C PHE A 481 -29.77 -11.49 36.84
N ASP A 482 -29.00 -12.53 37.24
CA ASP A 482 -28.70 -12.80 38.66
C ASP A 482 -27.97 -11.62 39.30
N LYS A 483 -27.05 -11.01 38.55
CA LYS A 483 -26.34 -9.80 38.96
C LYS A 483 -27.32 -8.69 39.37
N TYR A 484 -28.20 -8.25 38.48
CA TYR A 484 -29.14 -7.16 38.81
C TYR A 484 -30.18 -7.57 39.86
N LEU A 485 -30.63 -8.82 39.85
CA LEU A 485 -31.57 -9.33 40.85
C LEU A 485 -30.98 -9.27 42.27
N SER A 486 -29.70 -9.62 42.41
CA SER A 486 -28.98 -9.53 43.69
C SER A 486 -28.85 -8.08 44.17
N GLU A 487 -28.66 -7.13 43.26
CA GLU A 487 -28.48 -5.72 43.58
C GLU A 487 -29.77 -5.03 43.98
N VAL A 488 -30.88 -5.34 43.30
CA VAL A 488 -32.23 -4.82 43.64
C VAL A 488 -32.68 -5.29 45.01
N GLN A 489 -32.24 -6.49 45.46
CA GLN A 489 -32.51 -6.96 46.81
C GLN A 489 -31.77 -6.14 47.88
N ASN A 490 -30.63 -5.53 47.54
CA ASN A 490 -29.74 -4.85 48.47
C ASN A 490 -29.93 -3.33 48.54
N ASP A 491 -30.38 -2.67 47.46
CA ASP A 491 -30.63 -1.21 47.44
C ASP A 491 -31.84 -0.86 46.54
N LYS A 492 -32.91 -0.32 47.14
CA LYS A 492 -34.16 0.02 46.44
C LYS A 492 -34.10 1.31 45.62
N GLU A 493 -33.15 2.21 45.91
CA GLU A 493 -32.95 3.45 45.14
C GLU A 493 -31.91 3.27 44.01
N TYR A 494 -31.21 2.15 44.00
CA TYR A 494 -30.23 1.72 43.00
C TYR A 494 -30.74 1.88 41.56
N LEU A 495 -31.98 1.43 41.32
CA LEU A 495 -32.55 1.38 39.98
C LEU A 495 -32.70 2.75 39.31
N ALA A 496 -33.07 3.78 40.07
CA ALA A 496 -33.26 5.13 39.54
C ALA A 496 -31.93 5.82 39.21
N ARG A 497 -30.92 5.64 40.07
CA ARG A 497 -29.57 6.22 39.86
C ARG A 497 -28.88 5.61 38.64
N ILE A 498 -29.03 4.30 38.47
CA ILE A 498 -28.32 3.54 37.44
C ILE A 498 -28.96 3.64 36.05
N GLN A 499 -30.29 3.73 35.96
CA GLN A 499 -30.97 4.00 34.69
C GLN A 499 -30.45 5.29 34.01
N SER A 500 -30.10 6.31 34.80
CA SER A 500 -29.51 7.56 34.28
C SER A 500 -28.14 7.35 33.65
N PHE A 501 -27.31 6.45 34.20
CA PHE A 501 -25.96 6.17 33.69
C PHE A 501 -25.98 5.21 32.49
N TYR A 502 -26.89 4.23 32.46
CA TYR A 502 -27.05 3.34 31.31
C TYR A 502 -27.35 4.08 30.01
N ASN A 503 -28.16 5.13 30.08
CA ASN A 503 -28.44 5.97 28.92
C ASN A 503 -27.16 6.63 28.38
N GLU A 504 -26.17 6.87 29.25
CA GLU A 504 -24.88 7.46 28.88
C GLU A 504 -23.82 6.42 28.45
N ILE A 505 -24.00 5.12 28.68
CA ILE A 505 -23.06 4.08 28.21
C ILE A 505 -22.93 4.09 26.69
N SER A 506 -24.00 4.44 25.97
CA SER A 506 -23.96 4.58 24.51
C SER A 506 -23.13 5.77 24.03
N ASN A 507 -22.87 6.76 24.89
CA ASN A 507 -22.07 7.93 24.55
C ASN A 507 -20.57 7.57 24.56
N LYS A 508 -19.91 7.72 23.42
CA LYS A 508 -18.49 7.39 23.20
C LYS A 508 -17.52 8.54 23.51
N GLU A 509 -18.02 9.71 23.91
CA GLU A 509 -17.21 10.93 24.11
C GLU A 509 -16.06 10.70 25.10
N ILE A 510 -16.34 10.11 26.27
CA ILE A 510 -15.31 9.82 27.29
C ILE A 510 -14.24 8.87 26.73
N ALA A 511 -14.66 7.82 26.02
CA ALA A 511 -13.75 6.84 25.44
C ALA A 511 -12.86 7.46 24.36
N ARG A 512 -13.42 8.28 23.47
CA ARG A 512 -12.65 8.98 22.41
C ARG A 512 -11.67 9.99 22.99
N GLU A 513 -12.07 10.76 24.01
CA GLU A 513 -11.15 11.67 24.70
C GLU A 513 -10.00 10.92 25.37
N ALA A 514 -10.28 9.78 26.02
CA ALA A 514 -9.25 8.93 26.61
C ALA A 514 -8.27 8.42 25.54
N PHE A 515 -8.78 7.98 24.39
CA PHE A 515 -7.95 7.56 23.26
C PHE A 515 -7.08 8.71 22.72
N LEU A 516 -7.66 9.88 22.46
CA LEU A 516 -6.95 11.05 21.94
C LEU A 516 -5.83 11.50 22.88
N GLN A 517 -6.05 11.42 24.20
CA GLN A 517 -5.05 11.77 25.19
C GLN A 517 -3.88 10.77 25.21
N CYS A 518 -4.17 9.49 24.94
CA CYS A 518 -3.20 8.40 24.98
C CYS A 518 -2.53 8.08 23.63
N TYR A 519 -2.92 8.76 22.55
CA TYR A 519 -2.34 8.54 21.23
C TYR A 519 -0.85 8.94 21.19
N GLY A 520 -0.01 8.09 20.61
CA GLY A 520 1.45 8.28 20.53
C GLY A 520 2.22 8.01 21.83
N GLU A 521 1.57 7.50 22.88
CA GLU A 521 2.24 7.03 24.08
C GLU A 521 2.94 5.67 23.83
N SER A 522 3.99 5.36 24.60
CA SER A 522 4.75 4.10 24.42
C SER A 522 3.91 2.84 24.61
N SER A 523 2.80 2.94 25.34
CA SER A 523 1.78 1.91 25.47
C SER A 523 0.40 2.55 25.45
N GLU A 524 -0.09 2.83 24.24
CA GLU A 524 -1.39 3.48 24.02
C GLU A 524 -2.54 2.72 24.70
N GLU A 525 -2.56 1.39 24.61
CA GLU A 525 -3.60 0.54 25.20
C GLU A 525 -3.60 0.58 26.73
N ALA A 526 -2.41 0.55 27.36
CA ALA A 526 -2.30 0.64 28.81
C ALA A 526 -2.68 2.04 29.32
N CYS A 527 -2.24 3.09 28.62
CA CYS A 527 -2.66 4.46 28.89
C CYS A 527 -4.19 4.58 28.77
N TYR A 528 -4.76 4.10 27.66
CA TYR A 528 -6.18 4.15 27.40
C TYR A 528 -6.98 3.45 28.49
N THR A 529 -6.60 2.22 28.85
CA THR A 529 -7.27 1.43 29.89
C THR A 529 -7.25 2.16 31.23
N SER A 530 -6.15 2.83 31.56
CA SER A 530 -6.06 3.65 32.77
C SER A 530 -6.97 4.89 32.70
N GLU A 531 -6.91 5.62 31.59
CA GLU A 531 -7.60 6.91 31.44
C GLU A 531 -9.12 6.75 31.28
N ILE A 532 -9.58 5.72 30.54
CA ILE A 532 -11.01 5.42 30.41
C ILE A 532 -11.61 5.00 31.76
N ASN A 533 -10.93 4.13 32.51
CA ASN A 533 -11.38 3.71 33.83
C ASN A 533 -11.49 4.89 34.79
N LYS A 534 -10.48 5.78 34.80
CA LYS A 534 -10.49 6.98 35.62
C LYS A 534 -11.67 7.90 35.28
N ARG A 535 -11.85 8.23 33.99
CA ARG A 535 -12.92 9.14 33.55
C ARG A 535 -14.31 8.54 33.73
N ALA A 536 -14.46 7.24 33.46
CA ALA A 536 -15.70 6.53 33.69
C ALA A 536 -16.03 6.46 35.20
N TYR A 537 -15.03 6.27 36.06
CA TYR A 537 -15.20 6.31 37.52
C TYR A 537 -15.61 7.70 38.00
N GLU A 538 -14.93 8.76 37.54
CA GLU A 538 -15.29 10.14 37.87
C GLU A 538 -16.74 10.44 37.46
N LYS A 539 -17.16 9.99 36.28
CA LYS A 539 -18.53 10.14 35.81
C LYS A 539 -19.53 9.33 36.66
N ALA A 540 -19.25 8.06 36.92
CA ALA A 540 -20.10 7.19 37.74
C ALA A 540 -20.22 7.67 39.20
N SER A 541 -19.16 8.29 39.75
CA SER A 541 -19.14 8.81 41.12
C SER A 541 -20.17 9.91 41.36
N THR A 542 -20.58 10.62 40.30
CA THR A 542 -21.64 11.65 40.36
C THR A 542 -23.00 11.07 40.76
N LEU A 543 -23.20 9.75 40.61
CA LEU A 543 -24.42 9.03 40.97
C LEU A 543 -24.53 8.76 42.47
N ARG A 544 -23.46 8.99 43.26
CA ARG A 544 -23.42 8.77 44.72
C ARG A 544 -23.74 7.33 45.15
N VAL A 545 -23.30 6.34 44.36
CA VAL A 545 -23.36 4.92 44.73
C VAL A 545 -22.12 4.51 45.52
N PRO A 546 -22.12 3.38 46.26
CA PRO A 546 -20.94 2.91 46.98
C PRO A 546 -19.69 2.79 46.06
N PRO A 547 -18.46 2.94 46.58
CA PRO A 547 -17.24 2.92 45.77
C PRO A 547 -17.08 1.66 44.92
N GLU A 548 -17.43 0.50 45.48
CA GLU A 548 -17.42 -0.79 44.78
C GLU A 548 -18.35 -0.78 43.55
N LYS A 549 -19.52 -0.15 43.67
CA LYS A 549 -20.50 0.01 42.59
C LYS A 549 -20.11 1.10 41.59
N THR A 550 -19.43 2.13 42.04
CA THR A 550 -18.84 3.15 41.17
C THR A 550 -17.79 2.52 40.26
N GLN A 551 -16.91 1.69 40.84
CA GLN A 551 -15.92 0.93 40.08
C GLN A 551 -16.57 0.01 39.06
N GLU A 552 -17.61 -0.71 39.48
CA GLU A 552 -18.33 -1.62 38.59
C GLU A 552 -18.97 -0.93 37.38
N LEU A 553 -19.55 0.26 37.58
CA LEU A 553 -20.10 1.08 36.48
C LEU A 553 -19.01 1.61 35.56
N ALA A 554 -17.86 1.99 36.13
CA ALA A 554 -16.69 2.38 35.35
C ALA A 554 -16.19 1.22 34.49
N ASP A 555 -16.02 0.03 35.10
CA ASP A 555 -15.59 -1.19 34.41
C ASP A 555 -16.57 -1.59 33.30
N MET A 556 -17.86 -1.40 33.53
CA MET A 556 -18.90 -1.65 32.52
C MET A 556 -18.80 -0.69 31.34
N TYR A 557 -18.62 0.61 31.59
CA TYR A 557 -18.39 1.61 30.54
C TYR A 557 -17.12 1.26 29.75
N SER A 558 -16.02 0.99 30.45
CA SER A 558 -14.74 0.61 29.82
C SER A 558 -14.84 -0.67 29.01
N SER A 559 -15.60 -1.66 29.49
CA SER A 559 -15.84 -2.91 28.76
C SER A 559 -16.70 -2.72 27.51
N ALA A 560 -17.65 -1.78 27.53
CA ALA A 560 -18.45 -1.43 26.35
C ALA A 560 -17.62 -0.68 25.28
N HIS A 561 -16.53 -0.02 25.69
CA HIS A 561 -15.67 0.79 24.83
C HIS A 561 -14.23 0.30 24.88
N SER A 562 -13.96 -0.88 24.33
CA SER A 562 -12.60 -1.43 24.28
C SER A 562 -11.63 -0.55 23.48
N PHE A 563 -10.33 -0.62 23.80
CA PHE A 563 -9.29 0.13 23.09
C PHE A 563 -9.32 -0.13 21.58
N ALA A 564 -9.37 -1.40 21.17
CA ALA A 564 -9.37 -1.78 19.77
C ALA A 564 -10.57 -1.20 19.00
N ASN A 565 -11.77 -1.24 19.58
CA ASN A 565 -12.98 -0.71 18.96
C ASN A 565 -12.89 0.81 18.80
N ILE A 566 -12.50 1.52 19.87
CA ILE A 566 -12.42 2.98 19.87
C ILE A 566 -11.27 3.48 19.00
N GLN A 567 -10.12 2.82 19.00
CA GLN A 567 -9.01 3.11 18.09
C GLN A 567 -9.47 2.97 16.64
N GLN A 568 -10.07 1.83 16.28
CA GLN A 568 -10.52 1.58 14.90
C GLN A 568 -11.56 2.61 14.44
N GLU A 569 -12.57 2.89 15.26
CA GLU A 569 -13.60 3.88 14.93
C GLU A 569 -13.03 5.30 14.82
N THR A 570 -12.12 5.67 15.73
CA THR A 570 -11.51 7.00 15.76
C THR A 570 -10.59 7.21 14.56
N ILE A 571 -9.71 6.25 14.27
CA ILE A 571 -8.82 6.30 13.09
C ILE A 571 -9.64 6.31 11.80
N LYS A 572 -10.69 5.49 11.70
CA LYS A 572 -11.59 5.50 10.54
C LYS A 572 -12.25 6.87 10.33
N ALA A 573 -12.67 7.53 11.41
CA ALA A 573 -13.23 8.88 11.32
C ALA A 573 -12.21 9.89 10.82
N TYR A 574 -10.94 9.82 11.25
CA TYR A 574 -9.87 10.68 10.71
C TYR A 574 -9.53 10.35 9.25
N GLN A 575 -9.52 9.09 8.86
CA GLN A 575 -9.34 8.68 7.46
C GLN A 575 -10.44 9.25 6.56
N VAL A 576 -11.68 9.27 7.05
CA VAL A 576 -12.81 9.94 6.41
C VAL A 576 -12.56 11.44 6.29
N ILE A 577 -12.13 12.10 7.37
CA ILE A 577 -11.78 13.53 7.32
C ILE A 577 -10.69 13.80 6.28
N VAL A 578 -9.62 12.99 6.24
CA VAL A 578 -8.53 13.10 5.27
C VAL A 578 -9.02 12.86 3.84
N ALA A 579 -9.83 11.84 3.62
CA ALA A 579 -10.42 11.54 2.31
C ALA A 579 -11.35 12.67 1.83
N SER A 580 -12.14 13.24 2.74
CA SER A 580 -12.98 14.41 2.46
C SER A 580 -12.16 15.68 2.18
N ASN A 581 -10.86 15.69 2.43
CA ASN A 581 -9.96 16.82 2.14
C ASN A 581 -8.92 16.45 1.07
N ARG A 582 -9.16 15.38 0.29
CA ARG A 582 -8.20 14.84 -0.68
C ARG A 582 -7.70 15.87 -1.68
N ASP A 583 -8.55 16.76 -2.19
CA ASP A 583 -8.12 17.76 -3.18
C ASP A 583 -7.13 18.79 -2.61
N MET A 584 -7.22 19.10 -1.31
CA MET A 584 -6.20 19.92 -0.65
C MET A 584 -4.86 19.18 -0.60
N ILE A 585 -4.89 17.87 -0.34
CA ILE A 585 -3.70 17.02 -0.33
C ILE A 585 -3.12 16.90 -1.74
N ASP A 586 -3.97 16.72 -2.76
CA ASP A 586 -3.58 16.69 -4.17
C ASP A 586 -2.97 18.03 -4.59
N ARG A 587 -3.60 19.17 -4.26
CA ARG A 587 -3.05 20.50 -4.57
C ARG A 587 -1.70 20.71 -3.91
N GLU A 588 -1.60 20.47 -2.61
CA GLU A 588 -0.33 20.62 -1.89
C GLU A 588 0.75 19.70 -2.48
N ALA A 589 0.42 18.43 -2.80
CA ALA A 589 1.37 17.52 -3.42
C ALA A 589 1.84 18.01 -4.80
N ASN A 590 0.93 18.57 -5.61
CA ASN A 590 1.26 19.19 -6.89
C ASN A 590 2.10 20.47 -6.69
N ASP A 591 1.76 21.31 -5.71
CA ASP A 591 2.50 22.56 -5.43
C ASP A 591 3.94 22.26 -4.98
N VAL A 592 4.13 21.24 -4.14
CA VAL A 592 5.46 20.73 -3.76
C VAL A 592 6.21 20.19 -4.97
N TRP A 593 5.53 19.41 -5.82
CA TRP A 593 6.14 18.83 -7.02
C TRP A 593 6.58 19.91 -8.01
N GLU A 594 5.68 20.83 -8.36
CA GLU A 594 5.92 21.88 -9.35
C GLU A 594 6.92 22.92 -8.83
N SER A 595 6.88 23.29 -7.54
CA SER A 595 7.87 24.20 -6.97
C SER A 595 9.29 23.61 -7.04
N CYS A 596 9.44 22.31 -6.78
CA CYS A 596 10.71 21.62 -6.99
C CYS A 596 11.05 21.46 -8.46
N LYS A 597 10.08 21.31 -9.36
CA LYS A 597 10.35 21.23 -10.80
C LYS A 597 10.98 22.52 -11.36
N LEU A 598 10.63 23.68 -10.79
CA LEU A 598 11.11 25.00 -11.21
C LEU A 598 12.56 25.33 -10.80
N ILE A 599 13.15 24.60 -9.85
CA ILE A 599 14.56 24.82 -9.49
C ILE A 599 15.49 24.23 -10.55
N LYS A 600 16.72 24.75 -10.62
CA LYS A 600 17.74 24.17 -11.50
C LYS A 600 18.19 22.85 -10.90
N HIS A 601 18.17 21.80 -11.72
CA HIS A 601 18.51 20.44 -11.32
C HIS A 601 19.96 20.11 -11.66
N ASP A 602 20.70 19.68 -10.64
CA ASP A 602 22.01 19.03 -10.78
C ASP A 602 22.18 17.89 -9.76
N ASP A 603 23.08 16.96 -10.08
CA ASP A 603 23.35 15.76 -9.29
C ASP A 603 24.66 15.89 -8.47
N VAL A 604 25.04 17.12 -8.11
CA VAL A 604 26.29 17.37 -7.38
C VAL A 604 26.11 17.16 -5.87
N GLU A 605 24.90 17.37 -5.38
CA GLU A 605 24.58 17.23 -3.95
C GLU A 605 24.40 15.77 -3.53
N THR A 606 24.68 15.47 -2.25
CA THR A 606 24.32 14.18 -1.67
C THR A 606 22.81 14.16 -1.37
N PRO A 607 22.07 13.08 -1.72
CA PRO A 607 20.67 12.93 -1.33
C PRO A 607 20.49 12.97 0.19
N THR A 608 19.60 13.83 0.67
CA THR A 608 19.28 14.05 2.09
C THR A 608 17.77 13.98 2.32
N GLY A 609 17.37 13.31 3.40
CA GLY A 609 15.95 13.13 3.76
C GLY A 609 15.45 11.70 3.62
N LYS A 610 14.25 11.45 4.16
CA LYS A 610 13.69 10.10 4.37
C LYS A 610 12.19 9.98 4.10
N TYR A 611 11.54 11.04 3.62
CA TYR A 611 10.08 11.06 3.46
C TYR A 611 9.68 10.48 2.12
N PHE A 612 10.28 10.98 1.04
CA PHE A 612 10.04 10.48 -0.31
C PHE A 612 11.28 9.72 -0.81
N GLN A 613 11.06 8.50 -1.28
CA GLN A 613 12.07 7.68 -1.95
C GLN A 613 11.43 7.10 -3.21
N PRO A 614 12.02 7.32 -4.41
CA PRO A 614 11.50 6.73 -5.63
C PRO A 614 11.57 5.21 -5.52
N LYS A 615 10.43 4.53 -5.68
CA LYS A 615 10.37 3.06 -5.54
C LYS A 615 11.27 2.33 -6.54
N ASN A 616 11.33 2.84 -7.77
CA ASN A 616 12.14 2.33 -8.87
C ASN A 616 12.64 3.51 -9.71
N GLY A 617 13.94 3.60 -9.93
CA GLY A 617 14.56 4.55 -10.85
C GLY A 617 15.49 5.54 -10.16
N TYR A 618 15.73 6.65 -10.85
CA TYR A 618 16.67 7.68 -10.46
C TYR A 618 15.92 9.00 -10.31
N LEU A 619 16.38 9.83 -9.38
CA LEU A 619 15.95 11.21 -9.27
C LEU A 619 17.19 12.02 -8.95
N VAL A 620 17.44 13.06 -9.75
CA VAL A 620 18.55 13.99 -9.53
C VAL A 620 18.53 14.50 -8.08
N SER A 621 19.70 14.52 -7.44
CA SER A 621 19.81 14.75 -5.99
C SER A 621 19.24 16.09 -5.52
N SER A 622 19.41 17.17 -6.28
CA SER A 622 18.81 18.48 -5.97
C SER A 622 17.26 18.45 -5.96
N PHE A 623 16.63 17.74 -6.91
CA PHE A 623 15.17 17.54 -6.90
C PHE A 623 14.76 16.71 -5.67
N TYR A 624 15.46 15.60 -5.42
CA TYR A 624 15.21 14.74 -4.26
C TYR A 624 15.29 15.51 -2.93
N ASN A 625 16.32 16.34 -2.77
CA ASN A 625 16.55 17.18 -1.61
C ASN A 625 15.44 18.23 -1.45
N CYS A 626 15.06 18.89 -2.54
CA CYS A 626 13.95 19.84 -2.56
C CYS A 626 12.66 19.21 -2.03
N LEU A 627 12.24 18.07 -2.60
CA LEU A 627 11.03 17.37 -2.16
C LEU A 627 11.08 17.01 -0.67
N ASN A 628 12.16 16.38 -0.23
CA ASN A 628 12.29 15.93 1.15
C ASN A 628 12.39 17.08 2.16
N SER A 629 12.80 18.29 1.74
CA SER A 629 12.80 19.49 2.58
C SER A 629 11.40 20.09 2.75
N GLN A 630 10.55 20.03 1.71
CA GLN A 630 9.23 20.66 1.71
C GLN A 630 8.12 19.77 2.30
N ILE A 631 8.15 18.46 2.03
CA ILE A 631 7.13 17.50 2.47
C ILE A 631 6.75 17.61 3.96
N PRO A 632 7.68 17.79 4.92
CA PRO A 632 7.31 17.93 6.33
C PRO A 632 6.43 19.14 6.64
N GLU A 633 6.65 20.26 5.95
CA GLU A 633 5.83 21.45 6.13
C GLU A 633 4.49 21.30 5.43
N SER A 634 4.46 20.65 4.27
CA SER A 634 3.23 20.30 3.56
C SER A 634 2.27 19.46 4.38
N PHE A 635 2.77 18.52 5.20
CA PHE A 635 1.92 17.83 6.17
C PHE A 635 1.24 18.80 7.13
N LYS A 636 1.95 19.81 7.65
CA LYS A 636 1.36 20.78 8.57
C LYS A 636 0.40 21.73 7.87
N ILE A 637 0.72 22.17 6.65
CA ILE A 637 -0.14 23.05 5.84
C ILE A 637 -1.48 22.37 5.61
N VAL A 638 -1.46 21.12 5.12
CA VAL A 638 -2.67 20.32 4.93
C VAL A 638 -3.40 20.14 6.25
N THR A 639 -2.74 19.62 7.29
CA THR A 639 -3.40 19.34 8.57
C THR A 639 -4.07 20.58 9.17
N ARG A 640 -3.41 21.73 9.14
CA ARG A 640 -3.96 22.99 9.68
C ARG A 640 -5.01 23.63 8.78
N GLY A 641 -4.98 23.31 7.49
CA GLY A 641 -6.01 23.70 6.52
C GLY A 641 -7.29 22.88 6.63
N ILE A 642 -7.25 21.69 7.24
CA ILE A 642 -8.45 20.88 7.47
C ILE A 642 -9.38 21.62 8.43
N THR A 643 -10.62 21.83 7.99
CA THR A 643 -11.67 22.40 8.83
C THR A 643 -12.93 21.53 8.82
N VAL A 644 -13.60 21.46 9.97
CA VAL A 644 -14.93 20.85 10.11
C VAL A 644 -15.85 21.92 10.70
N ASP A 645 -16.88 22.31 9.95
CA ASP A 645 -17.74 23.49 10.22
C ASP A 645 -16.94 24.77 10.54
N GLY A 646 -15.88 25.01 9.76
CA GLY A 646 -15.04 26.18 9.93
C GLY A 646 -14.18 26.22 11.20
N MET A 647 -14.14 25.15 12.00
CA MET A 647 -13.09 25.00 13.04
C MET A 647 -11.89 24.25 12.45
N SER A 648 -10.69 24.74 12.72
CA SER A 648 -9.41 24.10 12.39
C SER A 648 -8.98 23.14 13.50
N VAL A 649 -8.00 22.28 13.21
CA VAL A 649 -7.32 21.44 14.22
C VAL A 649 -6.78 22.33 15.35
N GLN A 650 -7.19 22.06 16.60
CA GLN A 650 -6.65 22.75 17.78
C GLN A 650 -5.94 21.82 18.76
N HIS A 651 -6.20 20.50 18.69
CA HIS A 651 -5.66 19.54 19.63
C HIS A 651 -4.32 18.96 19.11
N PRO A 652 -3.19 19.08 19.84
CA PRO A 652 -1.88 18.63 19.34
C PRO A 652 -1.83 17.14 19.01
N LYS A 653 -2.49 16.27 19.78
CA LYS A 653 -2.54 14.83 19.46
C LYS A 653 -3.40 14.54 18.22
N GLU A 654 -4.41 15.37 17.95
CA GLU A 654 -5.24 15.27 16.75
C GLU A 654 -4.45 15.68 15.50
N GLU A 655 -3.60 16.71 15.62
CA GLU A 655 -2.64 17.09 14.56
C GLU A 655 -1.71 15.91 14.23
N VAL A 656 -1.22 15.16 15.22
CA VAL A 656 -0.36 13.98 15.00
C VAL A 656 -1.13 12.86 14.28
N ILE A 657 -2.37 12.56 14.69
CA ILE A 657 -3.20 11.54 14.02
C ILE A 657 -3.47 11.94 12.56
N LEU A 658 -3.87 13.20 12.32
CA LEU A 658 -4.12 13.66 10.95
C LEU A 658 -2.85 13.59 10.09
N ILE A 659 -1.68 13.96 10.63
CA ILE A 659 -0.41 13.81 9.92
C ILE A 659 -0.12 12.34 9.60
N SER A 660 -0.41 11.38 10.50
CA SER A 660 -0.19 9.95 10.22
C SER A 660 -1.05 9.46 9.06
N GLU A 661 -2.29 9.95 8.95
CA GLU A 661 -3.23 9.57 7.89
C GLU A 661 -2.98 10.34 6.57
N ILE A 662 -2.56 11.61 6.62
CA ILE A 662 -2.23 12.42 5.43
C ILE A 662 -0.95 11.93 4.77
N LYS A 663 0.05 11.52 5.55
CA LYS A 663 1.37 11.13 5.06
C LYS A 663 1.33 10.08 3.92
N PRO A 664 0.70 8.91 4.07
CA PRO A 664 0.66 7.91 3.00
C PRO A 664 -0.10 8.40 1.76
N VAL A 665 -1.13 9.23 1.96
CA VAL A 665 -1.99 9.80 0.93
C VAL A 665 -1.21 10.80 0.07
N LEU A 666 -0.51 11.75 0.70
CA LEU A 666 0.36 12.76 0.06
C LEU A 666 1.54 12.12 -0.68
N LEU A 667 2.27 11.21 -0.03
CA LEU A 667 3.41 10.53 -0.64
C LEU A 667 2.99 9.64 -1.82
N GLY A 668 1.79 9.06 -1.77
CA GLY A 668 1.22 8.31 -2.88
C GLY A 668 1.00 9.16 -4.13
N ILE A 669 0.56 10.42 -3.97
CA ILE A 669 0.38 11.37 -5.08
C ILE A 669 1.72 11.76 -5.68
N ILE A 670 2.68 12.15 -4.84
CA ILE A 670 4.04 12.52 -5.27
C ILE A 670 4.69 11.36 -6.04
N GLN A 671 4.52 10.12 -5.58
CA GLN A 671 4.99 8.93 -6.30
C GLN A 671 4.34 8.78 -7.68
N GLY A 672 3.05 9.07 -7.81
CA GLY A 672 2.34 9.06 -9.10
C GLY A 672 2.82 10.16 -10.06
N LEU A 673 3.10 11.35 -9.54
CA LEU A 673 3.68 12.45 -10.32
C LEU A 673 5.09 12.11 -10.82
N TYR A 674 5.92 11.52 -9.97
CA TYR A 674 7.23 10.99 -10.36
C TYR A 674 7.13 9.96 -11.48
N GLU A 675 6.24 8.96 -11.36
CA GLU A 675 6.08 7.92 -12.38
C GLU A 675 5.64 8.52 -13.71
N LYS A 676 4.68 9.46 -13.68
CA LYS A 676 4.19 10.17 -14.87
C LYS A 676 5.29 10.98 -15.57
N ASP A 677 6.02 11.81 -14.83
CA ASP A 677 7.06 12.69 -15.41
C ASP A 677 8.27 11.88 -15.89
N ARG A 678 8.61 10.79 -15.18
CA ARG A 678 9.62 9.84 -15.63
C ARG A 678 9.24 9.24 -16.98
N ASP A 679 8.01 8.74 -17.13
CA ASP A 679 7.57 8.14 -18.40
C ASP A 679 7.54 9.18 -19.53
N GLN A 680 7.20 10.45 -19.24
CA GLN A 680 7.29 11.55 -20.21
C GLN A 680 8.74 11.86 -20.63
N GLU A 681 9.69 11.85 -19.71
CA GLU A 681 11.12 12.02 -20.03
C GLU A 681 11.63 10.90 -20.92
N PHE A 682 11.26 9.65 -20.63
CA PHE A 682 11.62 8.49 -21.46
C PHE A 682 11.12 8.65 -22.90
N ASN A 683 9.85 9.03 -23.08
CA ASN A 683 9.29 9.28 -24.42
C ASN A 683 9.97 10.47 -25.12
N SER A 684 10.26 11.53 -24.38
CA SER A 684 10.98 12.70 -24.91
C SER A 684 12.40 12.36 -25.35
N ALA A 685 13.07 11.44 -24.65
CA ALA A 685 14.38 10.92 -25.02
C ALA A 685 14.31 10.09 -26.31
N ILE A 686 13.28 9.25 -26.48
CA ILE A 686 13.02 8.53 -27.74
C ILE A 686 12.83 9.50 -28.90
N ASP A 687 12.01 10.54 -28.71
CA ASP A 687 11.80 11.57 -29.73
C ASP A 687 13.06 12.38 -30.03
N TYR A 688 13.92 12.61 -29.03
CA TYR A 688 15.22 13.22 -29.24
C TYR A 688 16.12 12.32 -30.10
N MET A 689 16.17 11.02 -29.80
CA MET A 689 16.98 10.05 -30.55
C MET A 689 16.49 9.87 -31.99
N SER A 690 15.18 9.85 -32.23
CA SER A 690 14.61 9.73 -33.58
C SER A 690 14.88 10.96 -34.46
N ARG A 691 15.00 12.14 -33.83
CA ARG A 691 15.37 13.40 -34.50
C ARG A 691 16.88 13.55 -34.71
N ASP A 692 17.71 12.80 -34.00
CA ASP A 692 19.15 12.74 -34.27
C ASP A 692 19.39 12.01 -35.60
N ASN A 693 19.30 12.75 -36.70
CA ASN A 693 19.54 12.27 -38.06
C ASN A 693 21.06 12.03 -38.32
N GLY A 694 21.71 11.28 -37.43
CA GLY A 694 23.15 11.04 -37.43
C GLY A 694 24.02 12.25 -37.07
N THR A 695 23.45 13.29 -36.45
CA THR A 695 24.21 14.50 -36.10
C THR A 695 25.26 14.20 -35.03
N ILE A 696 24.88 13.44 -33.98
CA ILE A 696 25.81 13.00 -32.94
C ILE A 696 26.92 12.15 -33.56
N ARG A 697 26.57 11.16 -34.41
CA ARG A 697 27.57 10.34 -35.12
C ARG A 697 28.52 11.18 -35.97
N THR A 698 27.99 12.14 -36.72
CA THR A 698 28.80 13.03 -37.56
C THR A 698 29.79 13.84 -36.73
N ARG A 699 29.36 14.37 -35.58
CA ARG A 699 30.23 15.13 -34.67
C ARG A 699 31.30 14.27 -34.01
N VAL A 700 30.96 13.06 -33.60
CA VAL A 700 31.92 12.08 -33.07
C VAL A 700 32.99 11.73 -34.11
N LEU A 701 32.59 11.52 -35.37
CA LEU A 701 33.49 11.17 -36.48
C LEU A 701 34.30 12.35 -37.05
N ALA A 702 33.92 13.59 -36.75
CA ALA A 702 34.59 14.78 -37.28
C ALA A 702 36.00 15.00 -36.70
N ASN A 703 36.26 14.49 -35.49
CA ASN A 703 37.52 14.67 -34.79
C ASN A 703 37.73 13.51 -33.80
N PHE A 704 38.87 12.82 -33.86
CA PHE A 704 39.22 11.71 -32.96
C PHE A 704 40.18 12.11 -31.83
N SER A 705 40.34 13.41 -31.54
CA SER A 705 41.20 13.90 -30.46
C SER A 705 40.78 13.45 -29.05
N TRP A 706 39.59 12.87 -28.89
CA TRP A 706 39.09 12.30 -27.64
C TRP A 706 39.49 10.83 -27.43
N VAL A 707 40.05 10.15 -28.44
CA VAL A 707 40.47 8.74 -28.35
C VAL A 707 41.73 8.61 -27.49
N ARG A 708 41.66 7.83 -26.43
CA ARG A 708 42.80 7.56 -25.53
C ARG A 708 43.63 6.38 -26.03
N SER A 709 42.95 5.34 -26.50
CA SER A 709 43.50 4.07 -26.98
C SER A 709 42.64 3.49 -28.09
N THR A 710 43.25 2.85 -29.09
CA THR A 710 42.52 2.15 -30.14
C THR A 710 41.74 0.95 -29.60
N ASN A 711 42.21 0.34 -28.51
CA ASN A 711 41.57 -0.81 -27.88
C ASN A 711 40.32 -0.43 -27.05
N GLN A 712 40.17 0.85 -26.71
CA GLN A 712 39.03 1.38 -25.93
C GLN A 712 38.13 2.31 -26.73
N ILE A 713 38.31 2.40 -28.05
CA ILE A 713 37.66 3.41 -28.88
C ILE A 713 36.13 3.41 -28.79
N VAL A 714 35.49 2.24 -28.62
CA VAL A 714 34.03 2.16 -28.46
C VAL A 714 33.59 2.79 -27.13
N ALA A 715 34.32 2.54 -26.04
CA ALA A 715 34.02 3.12 -24.73
C ALA A 715 34.30 4.64 -24.72
N ASP A 716 35.41 5.08 -25.30
CA ASP A 716 35.74 6.50 -25.47
C ASP A 716 34.70 7.20 -26.37
N CYS A 717 34.22 6.52 -27.42
CA CYS A 717 33.17 7.03 -28.31
C CYS A 717 31.88 7.27 -27.54
N LYS A 718 31.45 6.31 -26.71
CA LYS A 718 30.25 6.48 -25.88
C LYS A 718 30.40 7.67 -24.95
N LYS A 719 31.57 7.80 -24.30
CA LYS A 719 31.85 8.93 -23.40
C LYS A 719 31.71 10.27 -24.12
N MET A 720 32.36 10.41 -25.28
CA MET A 720 32.25 11.62 -26.10
C MET A 720 30.81 11.85 -26.59
N ALA A 721 30.09 10.79 -26.98
CA ALA A 721 28.71 10.90 -27.44
C ALA A 721 27.77 11.35 -26.30
N TYR A 722 27.98 10.89 -25.06
CA TYR A 722 27.24 11.38 -23.90
C TYR A 722 27.45 12.88 -23.64
N GLU A 723 28.66 13.40 -23.89
CA GLU A 723 28.99 14.83 -23.80
C GLU A 723 28.29 15.65 -24.90
N LEU A 724 28.00 15.05 -26.05
CA LEU A 724 27.32 15.71 -27.17
C LEU A 724 25.79 15.69 -27.08
N ILE A 725 25.20 14.82 -26.23
CA ILE A 725 23.76 14.80 -25.98
C ILE A 725 23.39 16.02 -25.12
N SER A 726 22.61 16.95 -25.67
CA SER A 726 22.15 18.13 -24.93
C SER A 726 20.86 17.88 -24.14
N PHE A 727 20.32 16.66 -24.18
CA PHE A 727 19.13 16.26 -23.43
C PHE A 727 19.44 16.23 -21.93
N GLU A 728 18.72 17.05 -21.16
CA GLU A 728 18.78 17.07 -19.70
C GLU A 728 17.93 15.95 -19.12
N THR A 729 18.45 15.23 -18.13
CA THR A 729 17.77 14.09 -17.50
C THR A 729 17.60 14.37 -16.01
N ILE A 730 16.36 14.29 -15.53
CA ILE A 730 15.96 14.47 -14.13
C ILE A 730 15.59 13.13 -13.50
N TYR A 731 14.93 12.24 -14.25
CA TYR A 731 14.29 11.03 -13.73
C TYR A 731 14.95 9.71 -14.17
N HIS A 732 15.94 9.80 -15.05
CA HIS A 732 16.78 8.67 -15.46
C HIS A 732 18.26 9.04 -15.44
N LEU A 733 19.11 8.04 -15.32
CA LEU A 733 20.51 8.22 -15.67
C LEU A 733 20.61 8.32 -17.20
N LYS A 734 21.38 9.30 -17.69
CA LYS A 734 21.66 9.47 -19.12
C LYS A 734 22.14 8.18 -19.80
N LYS A 735 22.91 7.36 -19.06
CA LYS A 735 23.37 6.06 -19.57
C LYS A 735 22.22 5.08 -19.82
N ASP A 736 21.19 5.08 -18.98
CA ASP A 736 20.09 4.12 -19.05
C ASP A 736 19.16 4.44 -20.23
N LEU A 737 18.99 5.73 -20.56
CA LEU A 737 18.21 6.17 -21.71
C LEU A 737 18.93 5.95 -23.05
N PHE A 738 20.22 6.28 -23.12
CA PHE A 738 20.89 6.45 -24.42
C PHE A 738 21.89 5.33 -24.77
N SER A 739 22.28 4.42 -23.87
CA SER A 739 23.35 3.46 -24.16
C SER A 739 23.06 2.60 -25.40
N ASN A 740 21.84 2.06 -25.53
CA ASN A 740 21.49 1.22 -26.68
C ASN A 740 21.51 1.99 -28.00
N PHE A 741 21.01 3.22 -28.00
CA PHE A 741 21.04 4.09 -29.17
C PHE A 741 22.49 4.42 -29.57
N LEU A 742 23.35 4.74 -28.61
CA LEU A 742 24.76 5.02 -28.86
C LEU A 742 25.49 3.78 -29.38
N ASP A 743 25.19 2.60 -28.84
CA ASP A 743 25.75 1.33 -29.26
C ASP A 743 25.43 1.00 -30.72
N GLN A 744 24.16 1.16 -31.11
CA GLN A 744 23.67 0.73 -32.41
C GLN A 744 23.84 1.79 -33.50
N ASN A 745 23.70 3.07 -33.18
CA ASN A 745 23.61 4.11 -34.20
C ASN A 745 24.85 5.01 -34.25
N VAL A 746 25.51 5.26 -33.12
CA VAL A 746 26.61 6.25 -33.05
C VAL A 746 27.98 5.59 -33.09
N CYS A 747 28.23 4.65 -32.18
CA CYS A 747 29.55 4.05 -31.99
C CYS A 747 29.73 2.71 -32.71
N GLN A 748 28.66 2.16 -33.29
CA GLN A 748 28.73 0.94 -34.08
C GLN A 748 29.69 1.09 -35.27
N ASN A 749 30.57 0.10 -35.45
CA ASN A 749 31.50 0.00 -36.56
C ASN A 749 32.39 1.24 -36.74
N ILE A 750 32.68 1.98 -35.65
CA ILE A 750 33.48 3.20 -35.72
C ILE A 750 34.86 2.96 -36.34
N THR A 751 35.47 1.81 -36.04
CA THR A 751 36.77 1.38 -36.57
C THR A 751 36.75 1.04 -38.07
N SER A 752 35.58 0.78 -38.64
CA SER A 752 35.41 0.49 -40.07
C SER A 752 35.15 1.75 -40.90
N THR A 753 35.08 2.92 -40.27
CA THR A 753 34.78 4.17 -40.99
C THR A 753 36.00 4.71 -41.75
N PRO A 754 35.78 5.38 -42.92
CA PRO A 754 36.86 6.06 -43.64
C PRO A 754 37.57 7.12 -42.79
N GLN A 755 36.81 7.85 -41.95
CA GLN A 755 37.33 8.89 -41.06
C GLN A 755 38.31 8.31 -40.03
N TYR A 756 37.95 7.19 -39.40
CA TYR A 756 38.85 6.48 -38.48
C TYR A 756 40.10 5.98 -39.21
N SER A 757 39.94 5.31 -40.35
CA SER A 757 41.07 4.81 -41.14
C SER A 757 42.03 5.93 -41.57
N ASN A 758 41.47 7.08 -41.96
CA ASN A 758 42.26 8.26 -42.31
C ASN A 758 42.95 8.86 -41.09
N TRP A 759 42.26 8.93 -39.94
CA TRP A 759 42.85 9.37 -38.68
C TRP A 759 44.02 8.47 -38.28
N VAL A 760 43.87 7.14 -38.25
CA VAL A 760 44.98 6.22 -37.92
C VAL A 760 46.19 6.45 -38.81
N LYS A 761 45.99 6.53 -40.14
CA LYS A 761 47.08 6.77 -41.10
C LYS A 761 47.77 8.12 -40.89
N THR A 762 46.98 9.17 -40.72
CA THR A 762 47.50 10.54 -40.56
C THR A 762 48.20 10.70 -39.21
N SER A 763 47.61 10.14 -38.14
CA SER A 763 48.19 10.11 -36.81
C SER A 763 49.48 9.31 -36.78
N GLN A 764 49.55 8.14 -37.43
CA GLN A 764 50.78 7.36 -37.50
C GLN A 764 51.89 8.10 -38.26
N ALA A 765 51.60 8.65 -39.43
CA ALA A 765 52.57 9.40 -40.21
C ALA A 765 53.04 10.68 -39.50
N ALA A 766 52.11 11.41 -38.88
CA ALA A 766 52.45 12.60 -38.09
C ALA A 766 53.19 12.25 -36.79
N PHE A 767 52.90 11.09 -36.19
CA PHE A 767 53.63 10.60 -35.03
C PHE A 767 55.11 10.42 -35.37
N GLU A 768 55.39 9.60 -36.38
CA GLU A 768 56.75 9.26 -36.81
C GLU A 768 57.53 10.50 -37.27
N GLN A 769 56.90 11.43 -38.01
CA GLN A 769 57.61 12.56 -38.62
C GLN A 769 57.74 13.79 -37.73
N ARG A 770 56.80 14.04 -36.82
CA ARG A 770 56.69 15.33 -36.11
C ARG A 770 56.71 15.20 -34.60
N VAL A 771 56.25 14.09 -34.06
CA VAL A 771 56.09 13.90 -32.62
C VAL A 771 57.22 13.04 -32.05
N THR A 772 57.63 11.98 -32.73
CA THR A 772 58.79 11.15 -32.35
C THR A 772 60.05 11.99 -32.12
N PRO A 773 60.45 12.94 -33.00
CA PRO A 773 61.63 13.75 -32.74
C PRO A 773 61.53 14.64 -31.48
N VAL A 774 60.32 15.13 -31.17
CA VAL A 774 60.07 15.96 -29.99
C VAL A 774 60.11 15.13 -28.71
N ILE A 775 59.50 13.95 -28.74
CA ILE A 775 59.52 12.99 -27.63
C ILE A 775 60.94 12.51 -27.38
N ASP A 776 61.62 12.03 -28.42
CA ASP A 776 62.97 11.50 -28.33
C ASP A 776 63.94 12.56 -27.81
N GLY A 777 63.84 13.80 -28.31
CA GLY A 777 64.66 14.91 -27.82
C GLY A 777 64.44 15.21 -26.34
N LYS A 778 63.18 15.27 -25.88
CA LYS A 778 62.86 15.48 -24.45
C LYS A 778 63.32 14.31 -23.58
N LEU A 779 63.04 13.08 -24.02
CA LEU A 779 63.40 11.86 -23.30
C LEU A 779 64.92 11.71 -23.19
N GLU A 780 65.65 11.97 -24.28
CA GLU A 780 67.11 11.94 -24.29
C GLU A 780 67.70 13.03 -23.40
N GLN A 781 67.15 14.25 -23.41
CA GLN A 781 67.59 15.34 -22.55
C GLN A 781 67.44 14.97 -21.06
N GLU A 782 66.27 14.50 -20.65
CA GLU A 782 66.00 14.09 -19.26
C GLU A 782 66.88 12.88 -18.87
N ALA A 783 67.04 11.91 -19.77
CA ALA A 783 67.90 10.74 -19.54
C ALA A 783 69.37 11.14 -19.36
N ARG A 784 69.87 12.13 -20.11
CA ARG A 784 71.21 12.70 -19.95
C ARG A 784 71.37 13.41 -18.61
N THR A 785 70.37 14.19 -18.19
CA THR A 785 70.36 14.85 -16.88
C THR A 785 70.41 13.82 -15.74
N MET A 786 69.61 12.76 -15.84
CA MET A 786 69.63 11.64 -14.89
C MET A 786 70.99 10.92 -14.89
N ALA A 787 71.55 10.61 -16.07
CA ALA A 787 72.86 9.95 -16.18
C ALA A 787 73.99 10.80 -15.59
N GLN A 788 73.96 12.12 -15.80
CA GLN A 788 74.87 13.07 -15.15
C GLN A 788 74.73 13.06 -13.63
N ALA A 789 73.51 13.06 -13.11
CA ALA A 789 73.27 12.96 -11.67
C ALA A 789 73.81 11.64 -11.10
N CYS A 790 73.62 10.52 -11.80
CA CYS A 790 74.22 9.22 -11.44
C CYS A 790 75.76 9.26 -11.47
N LEU A 791 76.37 9.88 -12.49
CA LEU A 791 77.84 10.03 -12.58
C LEU A 791 78.40 10.92 -11.46
N GLN A 792 77.70 11.99 -11.10
CA GLN A 792 78.08 12.84 -9.97
C GLN A 792 77.97 12.08 -8.64
N LYS A 793 76.93 11.26 -8.48
CA LYS A 793 76.72 10.41 -7.30
C LYS A 793 77.77 9.29 -7.19
N TYR A 794 78.23 8.74 -8.32
CA TYR A 794 79.21 7.66 -8.39
C TYR A 794 80.42 8.03 -9.28
N PRO A 795 81.31 8.93 -8.83
CA PRO A 795 82.38 9.48 -9.65
C PRO A 795 83.53 8.48 -9.87
N MET A 796 84.16 8.54 -11.05
CA MET A 796 85.19 7.59 -11.52
C MET A 796 86.63 8.07 -11.17
N ARG A 797 87.00 8.11 -9.87
CA ARG A 797 88.21 8.84 -9.39
C ARG A 797 89.50 8.04 -9.13
N ASN A 798 89.52 6.69 -9.19
CA ASN A 798 90.75 5.86 -9.18
C ASN A 798 90.46 4.40 -9.59
N MET A 799 91.49 3.58 -9.90
CA MET A 799 91.32 2.26 -10.53
C MET A 799 90.52 1.24 -9.69
N LEU A 800 90.69 1.21 -8.35
CA LEU A 800 89.95 0.31 -7.44
C LEU A 800 88.49 0.73 -7.24
N VAL A 801 88.21 2.04 -7.17
CA VAL A 801 86.84 2.57 -7.04
C VAL A 801 86.11 2.56 -8.39
N LYS A 802 86.83 2.57 -9.52
CA LYS A 802 86.27 2.58 -10.88
C LYS A 802 85.33 1.40 -11.12
N LEU A 803 85.68 0.20 -10.66
CA LEU A 803 84.85 -0.99 -10.92
C LEU A 803 83.52 -0.96 -10.15
N VAL A 804 83.57 -0.61 -8.86
CA VAL A 804 82.40 -0.54 -7.98
C VAL A 804 81.48 0.62 -8.37
N ASN A 805 82.05 1.81 -8.62
CA ASN A 805 81.26 2.98 -9.02
C ASN A 805 80.71 2.85 -10.44
N LYS A 806 81.41 2.14 -11.34
CA LYS A 806 80.84 1.76 -12.64
C LYS A 806 79.60 0.90 -12.47
N TYR A 807 79.68 -0.18 -11.68
CA TYR A 807 78.53 -1.04 -11.43
C TYR A 807 77.36 -0.30 -10.75
N LEU A 808 77.63 0.52 -9.73
CA LEU A 808 76.60 1.31 -9.04
C LEU A 808 76.02 2.43 -9.92
N GLY A 809 76.84 3.05 -10.77
CA GLY A 809 76.42 4.05 -11.75
C GLY A 809 75.55 3.45 -12.85
N GLU A 810 75.91 2.26 -13.36
CA GLU A 810 75.10 1.49 -14.30
C GLU A 810 73.75 1.10 -13.68
N LYS A 811 73.76 0.63 -12.42
CA LYS A 811 72.52 0.31 -11.70
C LYS A 811 71.65 1.54 -11.46
N CYS A 812 72.26 2.70 -11.18
CA CYS A 812 71.56 3.98 -11.05
C CYS A 812 70.90 4.42 -12.36
N ILE A 813 71.60 4.30 -13.49
CA ILE A 813 71.02 4.60 -14.81
C ILE A 813 69.94 3.60 -15.19
N LYS A 814 70.05 2.33 -14.80
CA LYS A 814 69.09 1.27 -15.13
C LYS A 814 67.95 1.12 -14.10
N ASP A 815 67.86 2.02 -13.12
CA ASP A 815 66.84 1.98 -12.08
C ASP A 815 65.43 2.14 -12.68
N SER A 816 64.55 1.16 -12.44
CA SER A 816 63.25 1.14 -13.09
C SER A 816 62.37 2.31 -12.65
N ASP A 817 62.36 2.60 -11.35
CA ASP A 817 61.48 3.62 -10.79
C ASP A 817 61.84 5.02 -11.31
N ALA A 818 63.13 5.26 -11.54
CA ALA A 818 63.63 6.51 -12.12
C ALA A 818 63.17 6.67 -13.58
N TRP A 819 63.19 5.60 -14.36
CA TRP A 819 62.69 5.60 -15.74
C TRP A 819 61.17 5.69 -15.82
N ASP A 820 60.44 5.00 -14.96
CA ASP A 820 58.97 5.06 -14.95
C ASP A 820 58.50 6.49 -14.63
N LYS A 821 59.16 7.16 -13.68
CA LYS A 821 58.92 8.57 -13.39
C LYS A 821 59.26 9.48 -14.58
N LEU A 822 60.41 9.24 -15.22
CA LEU A 822 60.88 10.04 -16.35
C LEU A 822 59.95 9.87 -17.56
N GLU A 823 59.52 8.65 -17.89
CA GLU A 823 58.53 8.36 -18.92
C GLU A 823 57.20 9.05 -18.62
N TYR A 824 56.75 9.03 -17.36
CA TYR A 824 55.53 9.72 -16.93
C TYR A 824 55.63 11.24 -17.10
N ASP A 825 56.74 11.85 -16.69
CA ASP A 825 56.96 13.29 -16.81
C ASP A 825 57.03 13.73 -18.28
N VAL A 826 57.74 12.95 -19.12
CA VAL A 826 57.81 13.18 -20.57
C VAL A 826 56.45 12.96 -21.23
N LEU A 827 55.69 11.93 -20.85
CA LEU A 827 54.35 11.67 -21.34
C LEU A 827 53.42 12.85 -21.01
N LYS A 828 53.41 13.30 -19.76
CA LYS A 828 52.59 14.43 -19.30
C LYS A 828 52.92 15.73 -20.04
N ALA A 829 54.21 15.99 -20.27
CA ALA A 829 54.67 17.14 -21.04
C ALA A 829 54.30 17.02 -22.53
N THR A 830 54.38 15.82 -23.09
CA THR A 830 54.12 15.52 -24.52
C THR A 830 52.63 15.58 -24.84
N VAL A 831 51.76 15.03 -23.99
CA VAL A 831 50.29 15.07 -24.19
C VAL A 831 49.77 16.51 -24.24
N ASN A 832 50.47 17.44 -23.61
CA ASN A 832 50.14 18.87 -23.63
C ASN A 832 50.78 19.65 -24.77
N ASP A 833 51.68 19.06 -25.54
CA ASP A 833 52.40 19.71 -26.62
C ASP A 833 51.44 20.11 -27.76
N PRO A 834 51.47 21.37 -28.26
CA PRO A 834 50.62 21.81 -29.35
C PRO A 834 50.76 20.96 -30.62
N THR A 835 51.95 20.41 -30.87
CA THR A 835 52.22 19.53 -32.02
C THR A 835 51.48 18.20 -31.85
N VAL A 836 51.50 17.62 -30.66
CA VAL A 836 50.81 16.36 -30.35
C VAL A 836 49.30 16.55 -30.42
N LYS A 837 48.78 17.64 -29.83
CA LYS A 837 47.35 17.99 -29.90
C LYS A 837 46.88 18.26 -31.33
N LYS A 838 47.68 19.00 -32.12
CA LYS A 838 47.36 19.32 -33.52
C LYS A 838 47.28 18.08 -34.40
N ASN A 839 48.12 17.07 -34.15
CA ASN A 839 48.17 15.86 -34.96
C ASN A 839 47.34 14.69 -34.38
N GLN A 840 46.58 14.91 -33.30
CA GLN A 840 45.61 13.94 -32.74
C GLN A 840 46.22 12.55 -32.42
N ILE A 841 47.43 12.52 -31.87
CA ILE A 841 48.12 11.26 -31.50
C ILE A 841 47.53 10.67 -30.22
N SER A 842 47.27 9.36 -30.22
CA SER A 842 46.78 8.66 -29.02
C SER A 842 47.83 8.57 -27.92
N ILE A 843 47.39 8.58 -26.66
CA ILE A 843 48.28 8.45 -25.48
C ILE A 843 49.03 7.11 -25.51
N GLU A 844 48.34 6.04 -25.89
CA GLU A 844 48.92 4.70 -26.01
C GLU A 844 50.08 4.65 -27.01
N THR A 845 49.95 5.33 -28.17
CA THR A 845 51.03 5.40 -29.17
C THR A 845 52.28 6.08 -28.61
N ILE A 846 52.10 7.13 -27.81
CA ILE A 846 53.20 7.84 -27.14
C ILE A 846 53.85 6.94 -26.09
N GLN A 847 53.05 6.28 -25.24
CA GLN A 847 53.53 5.36 -24.21
C GLN A 847 54.34 4.20 -24.80
N ASN A 848 53.79 3.53 -25.81
CA ASN A 848 54.46 2.41 -26.47
C ASN A 848 55.79 2.83 -27.14
N HIS A 849 55.90 4.08 -27.58
CA HIS A 849 57.15 4.61 -28.11
C HIS A 849 58.16 4.90 -26.99
N LEU A 850 57.74 5.57 -25.92
CA LEU A 850 58.56 5.86 -24.75
C LEU A 850 59.18 4.58 -24.17
N SER A 851 58.36 3.55 -23.93
CA SER A 851 58.84 2.29 -23.34
C SER A 851 59.80 1.53 -24.28
N ARG A 852 59.63 1.63 -25.60
CA ARG A 852 60.61 1.08 -26.56
C ARG A 852 61.92 1.88 -26.51
N LYS A 853 61.83 3.21 -26.51
CA LYS A 853 63.00 4.10 -26.56
C LYS A 853 63.83 4.07 -25.27
N ARG A 854 63.20 3.80 -24.13
CA ARG A 854 63.86 3.61 -22.83
C ARG A 854 65.03 2.64 -22.91
N TYR A 855 64.84 1.45 -23.46
CA TYR A 855 65.91 0.44 -23.49
C TYR A 855 67.11 0.88 -24.33
N GLU A 856 66.84 1.52 -25.48
CA GLU A 856 67.89 2.08 -26.33
C GLU A 856 68.72 3.15 -25.60
N LEU A 857 68.02 4.07 -24.92
CA LEU A 857 68.66 5.16 -24.19
C LEU A 857 69.37 4.69 -22.92
N GLN A 858 68.84 3.69 -22.20
CA GLN A 858 69.52 3.10 -21.04
C GLN A 858 70.93 2.62 -21.39
N ASP A 859 71.05 1.84 -22.46
CA ASP A 859 72.33 1.31 -22.90
C ASP A 859 73.23 2.40 -23.52
N GLN A 860 72.63 3.37 -24.22
CA GLN A 860 73.37 4.53 -24.71
C GLN A 860 73.98 5.34 -23.56
N MET A 861 73.19 5.67 -22.54
CA MET A 861 73.64 6.46 -21.38
C MET A 861 74.71 5.72 -20.58
N VAL A 862 74.56 4.40 -20.38
CA VAL A 862 75.61 3.58 -19.74
C VAL A 862 76.91 3.63 -20.55
N ARG A 863 76.86 3.42 -21.87
CA ARG A 863 78.06 3.48 -22.71
C ARG A 863 78.70 4.86 -22.71
N GLU A 864 77.90 5.92 -22.81
CA GLU A 864 78.38 7.29 -22.94
C GLU A 864 79.04 7.78 -21.63
N TYR A 865 78.44 7.51 -20.49
CA TYR A 865 78.90 8.03 -19.19
C TYR A 865 79.79 7.04 -18.41
N PHE A 866 79.73 5.73 -18.69
CA PHE A 866 80.44 4.68 -17.94
C PHE A 866 81.15 3.62 -18.82
N GLY A 867 81.07 3.73 -20.15
CA GLY A 867 81.67 2.80 -21.11
C GLY A 867 83.17 2.99 -21.39
N LYS A 868 83.75 4.12 -20.96
CA LYS A 868 85.20 4.42 -21.00
C LYS A 868 85.84 4.21 -19.62
#